data_AF-A0A1M5URS7-F1
#
_entry.id   AF-A0A1M5URS7-F1
#
_cell.length_a   1.000
_cell.length_b   1.000
_cell.length_c   1.000
_cell.angle_alpha   90.00
_cell.angle_beta   90.00
_cell.angle_gamma   90.00
#
_symmetry.space_group_name_H-M   'P 1'
#
loop_
_entity.id
_entity.type
_entity.pdbx_description
1 polymer ?
#
loop_
_entity_poly.entity_id
_entity_poly.type
_entity_poly.pdbx_seq_one_letter_code
_entity_poly.pdbx_strand_id
1 'polypeptide(L)'
;MLKLNLVLALMLFSAILQGASPQPIAAKTKVIKPVAWYEEQARAWEQEMANQKSSPASWMNYYMASRYALRPEELLSHIADDMRAAVPGSFELLCVQAWQETDRAKALQLLDKAYALRPDNVATYAALFLENEFYGREETRKAFSQKLFSSGQVSQSLLHYSYNVLMSVEKDAVLFTEADHITLPIMVLQDVLQVRPDVKVFSLDLLLEPAYRNRKFNTLGLQWSDGTIGALPPVEQKKRLCATLPGQNKTVKFYYTLTLGQENIAAIKNQLYVVGLASQLSTERLDNLAIIKENLENRFLLDYLTVNFDGEGESAAGKVLQTNYLVPMLLLHEHYQKTGDIKHAQYWEGLVVKLAAESGKEALVNNFLAGKTDETTPFVPYALNLKKIEEDFKFVKDNVYAADAEVTNADYNNFLGYLQDNKRTEIYEKAQFDLSQYQEPALSFMKSYIVRLTPSKKKKYFTNHPAINVSYQGALAYCDWLTEQYNNAPGRKYQKVKFRLPSVNEWQVAAASLRNAKSWVLDENMVEVKIFEPGHDISKKYETKTVSMADKDILYPWFRYYNMRNSPLNSRGCSLGNFRYPDQLKPCPGTKATTADGFWLMGPVKSYFPNDIGLYDVVGNVAEMTNEEGRACGGSWNHPPEESTIKSINLYQGPGDDIGFRVFMEVLTK
;
A
#
# COMPACT_ATOMS: atom_id res chain seq x y z
N MET A 1 -12.55 -46.50 -33.94
CA MET A 1 -12.18 -45.08 -33.73
C MET A 1 -13.05 -44.35 -32.69
N LEU A 2 -13.57 -45.05 -31.66
CA LEU A 2 -14.35 -44.41 -30.59
C LEU A 2 -13.88 -44.79 -29.16
N LYS A 3 -12.72 -45.45 -29.03
CA LYS A 3 -12.15 -45.87 -27.74
C LYS A 3 -10.80 -45.23 -27.39
N LEU A 4 -10.27 -44.34 -28.24
CA LEU A 4 -8.98 -43.67 -28.01
C LEU A 4 -9.13 -42.25 -27.43
N ASN A 5 -10.30 -41.60 -27.59
CA ASN A 5 -10.53 -40.24 -27.08
C ASN A 5 -11.00 -40.19 -25.62
N LEU A 6 -11.37 -41.33 -25.02
CA LEU A 6 -11.78 -41.38 -23.61
C LEU A 6 -10.57 -41.51 -22.65
N VAL A 7 -9.43 -42.01 -23.15
CA VAL A 7 -8.20 -42.16 -22.34
C VAL A 7 -7.39 -40.86 -22.31
N LEU A 8 -7.43 -40.04 -23.38
CA LEU A 8 -6.81 -38.70 -23.37
C LEU A 8 -7.61 -37.68 -22.53
N ALA A 9 -8.94 -37.82 -22.46
CA ALA A 9 -9.78 -36.94 -21.62
C ALA A 9 -9.65 -37.25 -20.12
N LEU A 10 -9.20 -38.46 -19.75
CA LEU A 10 -8.94 -38.86 -18.36
C LEU A 10 -7.50 -38.56 -17.89
N MET A 11 -6.55 -38.30 -18.79
CA MET A 11 -5.21 -37.81 -18.41
C MET A 11 -5.08 -36.28 -18.40
N LEU A 12 -6.04 -35.55 -18.99
CA LEU A 12 -6.10 -34.07 -18.94
C LEU A 12 -6.96 -33.53 -17.79
N PHE A 13 -7.53 -34.41 -16.96
CA PHE A 13 -8.29 -34.06 -15.75
C PHE A 13 -7.57 -34.45 -14.44
N SER A 14 -6.25 -34.64 -14.49
CA SER A 14 -5.40 -34.88 -13.30
C SER A 14 -4.39 -33.76 -13.03
N ALA A 15 -4.44 -32.65 -13.78
CA ALA A 15 -3.53 -31.51 -13.60
C ALA A 15 -4.24 -30.29 -12.97
N ILE A 16 -5.26 -30.52 -12.15
CA ILE A 16 -5.85 -29.49 -11.28
C ILE A 16 -5.40 -29.83 -9.84
N LEU A 17 -4.65 -28.89 -9.25
CA LEU A 17 -4.26 -28.83 -7.83
C LEU A 17 -3.24 -29.88 -7.33
N GLN A 18 -2.01 -29.85 -7.83
CA GLN A 18 -0.88 -30.02 -6.91
C GLN A 18 -0.43 -28.63 -6.52
N GLY A 19 -0.85 -28.16 -5.33
CA GLY A 19 -0.27 -26.95 -4.74
C GLY A 19 1.25 -27.13 -4.61
N ALA A 20 2.01 -26.04 -4.76
CA ALA A 20 3.46 -26.11 -4.59
C ALA A 20 3.80 -26.73 -3.23
N SER A 21 4.75 -27.66 -3.21
CA SER A 21 5.21 -28.26 -1.95
C SER A 21 5.84 -27.18 -1.06
N PRO A 22 5.56 -27.19 0.26
CA PRO A 22 6.08 -26.19 1.17
C PRO A 22 7.61 -26.24 1.22
N GLN A 23 8.24 -25.07 1.18
CA GLN A 23 9.69 -24.89 1.24
C GLN A 23 10.08 -24.18 2.54
N PRO A 24 11.26 -24.50 3.12
CA PRO A 24 11.77 -23.78 4.28
C PRO A 24 11.94 -22.28 4.01
N ILE A 25 11.56 -21.47 4.99
CA ILE A 25 11.62 -20.02 4.97
C ILE A 25 12.91 -19.57 5.66
N ALA A 26 13.84 -19.04 4.87
CA ALA A 26 15.07 -18.45 5.40
C ALA A 26 14.82 -17.02 5.91
N ALA A 27 15.69 -16.55 6.81
CA ALA A 27 15.67 -15.16 7.25
C ALA A 27 15.94 -14.19 6.08
N LYS A 28 15.35 -12.99 6.12
CA LYS A 28 15.54 -11.94 5.10
C LYS A 28 16.98 -11.42 4.97
N THR A 29 17.85 -11.69 5.95
CA THR A 29 19.32 -11.43 5.85
C THR A 29 20.03 -12.42 4.91
N LYS A 30 19.40 -13.54 4.60
CA LYS A 30 19.94 -14.58 3.72
C LYS A 30 19.24 -14.58 2.37
N VAL A 31 17.91 -14.64 2.36
CA VAL A 31 17.09 -14.77 1.14
C VAL A 31 15.94 -13.78 1.18
N ILE A 32 15.76 -13.05 0.09
CA ILE A 32 14.61 -12.16 -0.12
C ILE A 32 13.86 -12.67 -1.36
N LYS A 33 12.54 -12.82 -1.23
CA LYS A 33 11.63 -13.23 -2.29
C LYS A 33 10.42 -12.29 -2.34
N PRO A 34 9.69 -12.24 -3.47
CA PRO A 34 8.47 -11.44 -3.57
C PRO A 34 7.41 -11.85 -2.54
N VAL A 35 6.56 -10.90 -2.12
CA VAL A 35 5.45 -11.14 -1.18
C VAL A 35 4.53 -12.26 -1.67
N ALA A 36 4.22 -12.28 -2.99
CA ALA A 36 3.40 -13.33 -3.61
C ALA A 36 3.97 -14.75 -3.42
N TRP A 37 5.30 -14.90 -3.45
CA TRP A 37 5.94 -16.19 -3.18
C TRP A 37 5.75 -16.61 -1.72
N TYR A 38 5.89 -15.68 -0.77
CA TYR A 38 5.63 -15.99 0.64
C TYR A 38 4.16 -16.33 0.89
N GLU A 39 3.23 -15.69 0.18
CA GLU A 39 1.79 -15.99 0.26
C GLU A 39 1.48 -17.39 -0.27
N GLU A 40 2.10 -17.80 -1.38
CA GLU A 40 2.02 -19.17 -1.89
C GLU A 40 2.58 -20.18 -0.87
N GLN A 41 3.73 -19.87 -0.25
CA GLN A 41 4.33 -20.73 0.77
C GLN A 41 3.50 -20.79 2.04
N ALA A 42 2.86 -19.69 2.45
CA ALA A 42 1.98 -19.67 3.62
C ALA A 42 0.80 -20.64 3.42
N ARG A 43 0.18 -20.64 2.23
CA ARG A 43 -0.88 -21.60 1.87
C ARG A 43 -0.37 -23.04 1.80
N ALA A 44 0.82 -23.25 1.26
CA ALA A 44 1.42 -24.59 1.19
C ALA A 44 1.69 -25.16 2.59
N TRP A 45 2.24 -24.35 3.50
CA TRP A 45 2.48 -24.73 4.89
C TRP A 45 1.17 -24.93 5.66
N GLU A 46 0.16 -24.10 5.44
CA GLU A 46 -1.18 -24.27 6.01
C GLU A 46 -1.79 -25.63 5.63
N GLN A 47 -1.70 -26.03 4.36
CA GLN A 47 -2.15 -27.34 3.89
C GLN A 47 -1.35 -28.49 4.53
N GLU A 48 -0.04 -28.34 4.68
CA GLU A 48 0.80 -29.34 5.37
C GLU A 48 0.37 -29.50 6.85
N MET A 49 -0.01 -28.39 7.52
CA MET A 49 -0.48 -28.43 8.91
C MET A 49 -1.83 -29.14 9.02
N ALA A 50 -2.74 -28.92 8.07
CA ALA A 50 -4.02 -29.62 8.01
C ALA A 50 -3.87 -31.14 7.81
N ASN A 51 -2.82 -31.59 7.12
CA ASN A 51 -2.54 -33.00 6.85
C ASN A 51 -1.81 -33.73 8.00
N GLN A 52 -1.74 -33.14 9.21
CA GLN A 52 -1.11 -33.70 10.41
C GLN A 52 0.38 -34.06 10.26
N LYS A 53 1.09 -33.48 9.29
CA LYS A 53 2.55 -33.58 9.14
C LYS A 53 3.25 -32.40 9.83
N SER A 54 2.85 -32.13 11.07
CA SER A 54 3.28 -30.94 11.80
C SER A 54 4.48 -31.24 12.71
N SER A 55 5.64 -30.67 12.38
CA SER A 55 6.80 -30.58 13.27
C SER A 55 6.91 -29.16 13.84
N PRO A 56 7.63 -28.93 14.95
CA PRO A 56 7.92 -27.58 15.44
C PRO A 56 8.52 -26.67 14.35
N ALA A 57 9.40 -27.23 13.50
CA ALA A 57 9.98 -26.51 12.37
C ALA A 57 8.94 -26.15 11.31
N SER A 58 7.99 -27.05 11.01
CA SER A 58 6.92 -26.77 10.05
C SER A 58 6.04 -25.58 10.50
N TRP A 59 5.70 -25.53 11.79
CA TRP A 59 4.96 -24.41 12.39
C TRP A 59 5.73 -23.09 12.29
N MET A 60 7.03 -23.10 12.59
CA MET A 60 7.87 -21.91 12.46
C MET A 60 7.92 -21.40 11.02
N ASN A 61 8.04 -22.32 10.04
CA ASN A 61 8.02 -21.97 8.62
C ASN A 61 6.65 -21.42 8.19
N TYR A 62 5.55 -21.99 8.69
CA TYR A 62 4.21 -21.46 8.43
C TYR A 62 4.06 -20.03 8.95
N TYR A 63 4.48 -19.81 10.20
CA TYR A 63 4.46 -18.48 10.81
C TYR A 63 5.34 -17.48 10.05
N MET A 64 6.58 -17.86 9.72
CA MET A 64 7.50 -17.00 8.98
C MET A 64 7.00 -16.68 7.56
N ALA A 65 6.44 -17.67 6.84
CA ALA A 65 5.84 -17.45 5.53
C ALA A 65 4.68 -16.46 5.62
N SER A 66 3.77 -16.66 6.58
CA SER A 66 2.61 -15.78 6.81
C SER A 66 3.04 -14.35 7.17
N ARG A 67 4.04 -14.21 8.04
CA ARG A 67 4.59 -12.91 8.43
C ARG A 67 5.26 -12.21 7.25
N TYR A 68 6.03 -12.93 6.44
CA TYR A 68 6.72 -12.35 5.28
C TYR A 68 5.79 -12.09 4.10
N ALA A 69 4.64 -12.76 4.05
CA ALA A 69 3.52 -12.49 3.15
C ALA A 69 2.68 -11.26 3.58
N LEU A 70 3.01 -10.63 4.72
CA LEU A 70 2.28 -9.49 5.29
C LEU A 70 0.81 -9.81 5.60
N ARG A 71 0.53 -11.06 6.02
CA ARG A 71 -0.81 -11.43 6.50
C ARG A 71 -1.16 -10.68 7.80
N PRO A 72 -2.46 -10.49 8.11
CA PRO A 72 -2.90 -9.75 9.30
C PRO A 72 -2.34 -10.32 10.61
N GLU A 73 -2.12 -9.45 11.61
CA GLU A 73 -1.55 -9.83 12.90
C GLU A 73 -2.46 -10.78 13.69
N GLU A 74 -3.78 -10.69 13.49
CA GLU A 74 -4.77 -11.59 14.06
C GLU A 74 -4.51 -13.04 13.59
N LEU A 75 -4.19 -13.21 12.31
CA LEU A 75 -3.85 -14.53 11.78
C LEU A 75 -2.52 -15.03 12.33
N LEU A 76 -1.50 -14.17 12.45
CA LEU A 76 -0.23 -14.54 13.06
C LEU A 76 -0.43 -14.99 14.53
N SER A 77 -1.31 -14.30 15.25
CA SER A 77 -1.70 -14.66 16.62
C SER A 77 -2.37 -16.02 16.69
N HIS A 78 -3.31 -16.31 15.77
CA HIS A 78 -3.94 -17.63 15.68
C HIS A 78 -2.93 -18.74 15.39
N ILE A 79 -2.00 -18.54 14.45
CA ILE A 79 -0.95 -19.53 14.15
C ILE A 79 -0.10 -19.83 15.39
N ALA A 80 0.25 -18.81 16.17
CA ALA A 80 1.04 -18.98 17.38
C ALA A 80 0.27 -19.67 18.52
N ASP A 81 -1.03 -19.42 18.64
CA ASP A 81 -1.91 -20.11 19.60
C ASP A 81 -2.08 -21.59 19.23
N ASP A 82 -2.29 -21.90 17.95
CA ASP A 82 -2.34 -23.29 17.46
C ASP A 82 -1.01 -24.00 17.68
N MET A 83 0.10 -23.31 17.41
CA MET A 83 1.45 -23.81 17.69
C MET A 83 1.66 -24.10 19.18
N ARG A 84 1.09 -23.26 20.07
CA ARG A 84 1.17 -23.46 21.53
C ARG A 84 0.47 -24.75 21.95
N ALA A 85 -0.68 -25.07 21.34
CA ALA A 85 -1.40 -26.30 21.60
C ALA A 85 -0.70 -27.53 21.01
N ALA A 86 -0.13 -27.40 19.80
CA ALA A 86 0.43 -28.52 19.06
C ALA A 86 1.85 -28.91 19.51
N VAL A 87 2.72 -27.94 19.80
CA VAL A 87 4.15 -28.16 20.10
C VAL A 87 4.62 -27.36 21.33
N PRO A 88 3.97 -27.56 22.50
CA PRO A 88 4.26 -26.80 23.70
C PRO A 88 5.72 -26.96 24.15
N GLY A 89 6.34 -25.86 24.58
CA GLY A 89 7.71 -25.85 25.09
C GLY A 89 8.81 -26.07 24.03
N SER A 90 8.46 -26.17 22.75
CA SER A 90 9.45 -26.24 21.68
C SER A 90 10.26 -24.94 21.58
N PHE A 91 11.51 -25.05 21.12
CA PHE A 91 12.34 -23.89 20.81
C PHE A 91 11.65 -22.96 19.82
N GLU A 92 11.04 -23.53 18.78
CA GLU A 92 10.40 -22.79 17.70
C GLU A 92 9.24 -21.94 18.25
N LEU A 93 8.44 -22.51 19.15
CA LEU A 93 7.35 -21.79 19.81
C LEU A 93 7.89 -20.63 20.64
N LEU A 94 8.96 -20.84 21.41
CA LEU A 94 9.57 -19.76 22.21
C LEU A 94 10.08 -18.63 21.32
N CYS A 95 10.64 -18.93 20.14
CA CYS A 95 11.06 -17.92 19.17
C CYS A 95 9.86 -17.14 18.61
N VAL A 96 8.80 -17.84 18.20
CA VAL A 96 7.58 -17.20 17.66
C VAL A 96 6.91 -16.32 18.72
N GLN A 97 6.78 -16.81 19.96
CA GLN A 97 6.23 -16.03 21.06
C GLN A 97 7.08 -14.80 21.37
N ALA A 98 8.41 -14.92 21.34
CA ALA A 98 9.29 -13.77 21.52
C ALA A 98 9.10 -12.71 20.42
N TRP A 99 8.82 -13.11 19.18
CA TRP A 99 8.61 -12.19 18.07
C TRP A 99 7.27 -11.44 18.13
N GLN A 100 6.26 -12.00 18.80
CA GLN A 100 4.96 -11.37 19.02
C GLN A 100 4.87 -10.55 20.31
N GLU A 101 5.79 -10.81 21.23
CA GLU A 101 5.77 -10.17 22.53
C GLU A 101 6.10 -8.67 22.41
N THR A 102 5.18 -7.85 22.90
CA THR A 102 5.32 -6.39 22.89
C THR A 102 6.14 -5.90 24.09
N ASP A 103 6.14 -6.65 25.19
CA ASP A 103 7.00 -6.43 26.33
C ASP A 103 8.40 -7.01 26.08
N ARG A 104 9.33 -6.15 25.64
CA ARG A 104 10.71 -6.55 25.31
C ARG A 104 11.43 -7.29 26.44
N ALA A 105 11.12 -7.03 27.71
CA ALA A 105 11.74 -7.76 28.81
C ALA A 105 11.28 -9.22 28.83
N LYS A 106 10.00 -9.48 28.53
CA LYS A 106 9.48 -10.84 28.36
C LYS A 106 9.96 -11.48 27.07
N ALA A 107 10.04 -10.72 25.98
CA ALA A 107 10.59 -11.20 24.71
C ALA A 107 12.02 -11.71 24.90
N LEU A 108 12.88 -10.94 25.59
CA LEU A 108 14.24 -11.35 25.93
C LEU A 108 14.26 -12.60 26.81
N GLN A 109 13.40 -12.72 27.83
CA GLN A 109 13.31 -13.95 28.64
C GLN A 109 12.93 -15.18 27.82
N LEU A 110 12.02 -15.03 26.84
CA LEU A 110 11.64 -16.10 25.93
C LEU A 110 12.80 -16.50 25.02
N LEU A 111 13.54 -15.51 24.48
CA LEU A 111 14.73 -15.75 23.67
C LEU A 111 15.86 -16.42 24.46
N ASP A 112 16.10 -16.01 25.70
CA ASP A 112 17.11 -16.64 26.58
C ASP A 112 16.76 -18.10 26.86
N LYS A 113 15.47 -18.40 27.09
CA LYS A 113 14.98 -19.78 27.23
C LYS A 113 15.16 -20.58 25.94
N ALA A 114 14.79 -20.02 24.78
CA ALA A 114 14.98 -20.67 23.50
C ALA A 114 16.47 -20.96 23.24
N TYR A 115 17.33 -19.98 23.44
CA TYR A 115 18.77 -20.12 23.28
C TYR A 115 19.35 -21.16 24.24
N ALA A 116 18.93 -21.21 25.50
CA ALA A 116 19.37 -22.23 26.45
C ALA A 116 19.01 -23.66 25.99
N LEU A 117 17.86 -23.85 25.33
CA LEU A 117 17.46 -25.15 24.80
C LEU A 117 18.32 -25.58 23.61
N ARG A 118 18.66 -24.66 22.69
CA ARG A 118 19.48 -24.96 21.51
C ARG A 118 20.46 -23.80 21.22
N PRO A 119 21.59 -23.72 21.94
CA PRO A 119 22.54 -22.59 21.83
C PRO A 119 23.21 -22.44 20.46
N ASP A 120 23.28 -23.53 19.70
CA ASP A 120 23.86 -23.57 18.36
C ASP A 120 22.82 -23.32 17.25
N ASN A 121 21.55 -23.18 17.60
CA ASN A 121 20.51 -22.89 16.63
C ASN A 121 20.45 -21.39 16.31
N VAL A 122 20.76 -21.09 15.06
CA VAL A 122 20.96 -19.73 14.53
C VAL A 122 19.73 -18.83 14.59
N ALA A 123 18.52 -19.40 14.73
CA ALA A 123 17.28 -18.64 14.66
C ALA A 123 17.11 -17.60 15.79
N THR A 124 17.84 -17.76 16.91
CA THR A 124 17.81 -16.80 18.03
C THR A 124 18.83 -15.68 17.89
N TYR A 125 19.89 -15.86 17.09
CA TYR A 125 21.05 -14.96 17.11
C TYR A 125 20.70 -13.52 16.71
N ALA A 126 19.87 -13.34 15.69
CA ALA A 126 19.44 -12.02 15.22
C ALA A 126 18.57 -11.29 16.27
N ALA A 127 17.61 -11.99 16.86
CA ALA A 127 16.73 -11.41 17.87
C ALA A 127 17.52 -11.06 19.16
N LEU A 128 18.41 -11.94 19.61
CA LEU A 128 19.27 -11.68 20.75
C LEU A 128 20.27 -10.55 20.48
N PHE A 129 20.81 -10.44 19.26
CA PHE A 129 21.59 -9.27 18.86
C PHE A 129 20.76 -7.98 19.05
N LEU A 130 19.53 -7.93 18.52
CA LEU A 130 18.70 -6.72 18.54
C LEU A 130 18.27 -6.35 19.96
N GLU A 131 17.94 -7.33 20.79
CA GLU A 131 17.61 -7.06 22.20
C GLU A 131 18.83 -6.56 22.98
N ASN A 132 20.02 -7.11 22.73
CA ASN A 132 21.23 -6.59 23.39
C ASN A 132 21.63 -5.20 22.87
N GLU A 133 21.40 -4.87 21.59
CA GLU A 133 21.45 -3.50 21.09
C GLU A 133 20.40 -2.62 21.78
N PHE A 134 19.17 -3.10 21.89
CA PHE A 134 18.07 -2.40 22.54
C PHE A 134 18.40 -2.05 23.99
N TYR A 135 19.04 -2.93 24.76
CA TYR A 135 19.42 -2.69 26.16
C TYR A 135 20.80 -2.04 26.34
N GLY A 136 21.58 -1.83 25.27
CA GLY A 136 22.93 -1.26 25.36
C GLY A 136 23.96 -2.22 25.96
N ARG A 137 23.74 -3.54 25.82
CA ARG A 137 24.63 -4.60 26.28
C ARG A 137 25.66 -4.92 25.19
N GLU A 138 26.60 -4.01 25.00
CA GLU A 138 27.51 -4.00 23.85
C GLU A 138 28.32 -5.29 23.68
N GLU A 139 28.93 -5.81 24.76
CA GLU A 139 29.75 -7.02 24.68
C GLU A 139 28.93 -8.26 24.30
N THR A 140 27.71 -8.40 24.87
CA THR A 140 26.79 -9.48 24.51
C THR A 140 26.30 -9.32 23.08
N ARG A 141 25.98 -8.09 22.64
CA ARG A 141 25.61 -7.80 21.25
C ARG A 141 26.71 -8.27 20.30
N LYS A 142 27.97 -7.85 20.53
CA LYS A 142 29.14 -8.26 19.72
C LYS A 142 29.32 -9.77 19.67
N ALA A 143 29.09 -10.47 20.77
CA ALA A 143 29.15 -11.94 20.80
C ALA A 143 28.10 -12.57 19.86
N PHE A 144 26.88 -12.04 19.81
CA PHE A 144 25.87 -12.47 18.85
C PHE A 144 26.16 -12.01 17.42
N SER A 145 26.81 -10.85 17.21
CA SER A 145 27.33 -10.43 15.90
C SER A 145 28.32 -11.44 15.34
N GLN A 146 29.27 -11.89 16.16
CA GLN A 146 30.25 -12.92 15.76
C GLN A 146 29.57 -14.24 15.40
N LYS A 147 28.57 -14.66 16.18
CA LYS A 147 27.76 -15.85 15.89
C LYS A 147 27.00 -15.72 14.56
N LEU A 148 26.34 -14.58 14.32
CA LEU A 148 25.64 -14.31 13.06
C LEU A 148 26.60 -14.35 11.86
N PHE A 149 27.73 -13.65 11.96
CA PHE A 149 28.75 -13.61 10.91
C PHE A 149 29.26 -15.01 10.57
N SER A 150 29.60 -15.81 11.59
CA SER A 150 30.17 -17.15 11.40
C SER A 150 29.14 -18.19 10.94
N SER A 151 27.84 -17.92 11.14
CA SER A 151 26.76 -18.87 10.84
C SER A 151 26.31 -18.90 9.38
N GLY A 152 26.74 -17.96 8.54
CA GLY A 152 26.27 -17.82 7.16
C GLY A 152 24.77 -17.52 7.04
N GLN A 153 24.16 -16.92 8.07
CA GLN A 153 22.78 -16.42 8.04
C GLN A 153 22.65 -15.01 7.49
N VAL A 154 23.77 -14.33 7.29
CA VAL A 154 23.87 -13.13 6.47
C VAL A 154 24.54 -13.56 5.16
N SER A 155 23.87 -13.33 4.03
CA SER A 155 24.46 -13.62 2.72
C SER A 155 25.74 -12.81 2.50
N GLN A 156 26.73 -13.39 1.83
CA GLN A 156 28.00 -12.73 1.54
C GLN A 156 27.79 -11.51 0.63
N SER A 157 26.92 -11.63 -0.37
CA SER A 157 26.50 -10.48 -1.18
C SER A 157 25.88 -9.36 -0.35
N LEU A 158 25.16 -9.69 0.74
CA LEU A 158 24.58 -8.67 1.63
C LEU A 158 25.66 -8.00 2.49
N LEU A 159 26.67 -8.73 2.96
CA LEU A 159 27.81 -8.13 3.65
C LEU A 159 28.58 -7.17 2.73
N HIS A 160 28.83 -7.54 1.47
CA HIS A 160 29.45 -6.63 0.50
C HIS A 160 28.57 -5.39 0.20
N TYR A 161 27.26 -5.58 0.04
CA TYR A 161 26.31 -4.49 -0.13
C TYR A 161 26.34 -3.53 1.09
N SER A 162 26.25 -4.07 2.30
CA SER A 162 26.29 -3.30 3.55
C SER A 162 27.62 -2.59 3.78
N TYR A 163 28.73 -3.17 3.34
CA TYR A 163 30.04 -2.51 3.33
C TYR A 163 29.99 -1.25 2.45
N ASN A 164 29.45 -1.37 1.23
CA ASN A 164 29.35 -0.23 0.31
C ASN A 164 28.35 0.83 0.80
N VAL A 165 27.28 0.43 1.51
CA VAL A 165 26.41 1.38 2.24
C VAL A 165 27.21 2.16 3.28
N LEU A 166 28.02 1.50 4.12
CA LEU A 166 28.89 2.18 5.09
C LEU A 166 29.90 3.11 4.42
N MET A 167 30.47 2.71 3.27
CA MET A 167 31.41 3.56 2.52
C MET A 167 30.73 4.77 1.89
N SER A 168 29.41 4.76 1.70
CA SER A 168 28.66 5.93 1.21
C SER A 168 28.56 7.06 2.24
N VAL A 169 28.87 6.79 3.51
CA VAL A 169 28.62 7.71 4.63
C VAL A 169 29.92 8.36 5.08
N GLU A 170 29.91 9.67 5.32
CA GLU A 170 31.06 10.42 5.84
C GLU A 170 31.42 10.04 7.27
N LYS A 171 32.62 10.45 7.69
CA LYS A 171 33.13 10.18 9.04
C LYS A 171 32.24 10.81 10.11
N ASP A 172 31.97 10.05 11.18
CA ASP A 172 31.20 10.46 12.37
C ASP A 172 29.73 10.87 12.09
N ALA A 173 29.22 10.58 10.89
CA ALA A 173 27.84 10.89 10.50
C ALA A 173 26.84 9.83 11.00
N VAL A 174 25.54 10.18 10.94
CA VAL A 174 24.42 9.29 11.28
C VAL A 174 23.82 8.69 10.02
N LEU A 175 23.59 7.38 10.02
CA LEU A 175 22.91 6.64 8.95
C LEU A 175 21.58 6.07 9.46
N PHE A 176 20.47 6.50 8.86
CA PHE A 176 19.16 5.89 9.05
C PHE A 176 18.99 4.63 8.21
N THR A 177 18.57 3.56 8.88
CA THR A 177 18.22 2.26 8.34
C THR A 177 16.79 1.90 8.73
N GLU A 178 16.19 0.98 7.99
CA GLU A 178 14.85 0.44 8.27
C GLU A 178 14.87 -1.06 8.01
N ALA A 179 14.17 -1.82 8.86
CA ALA A 179 14.14 -3.26 8.93
C ALA A 179 15.46 -3.94 9.35
N ASP A 180 15.31 -5.10 9.99
CA ASP A 180 16.41 -5.89 10.55
C ASP A 180 17.39 -6.34 9.48
N HIS A 181 16.89 -6.77 8.33
CA HIS A 181 17.73 -7.30 7.25
C HIS A 181 18.61 -6.24 6.56
N ILE A 182 18.38 -4.95 6.82
CA ILE A 182 19.26 -3.85 6.41
C ILE A 182 20.19 -3.44 7.56
N THR A 183 19.66 -3.35 8.77
CA THR A 183 20.39 -2.85 9.95
C THR A 183 21.43 -3.86 10.45
N LEU A 184 21.05 -5.13 10.60
CA LEU A 184 21.89 -6.20 11.14
C LEU A 184 23.23 -6.35 10.41
N PRO A 185 23.28 -6.54 9.07
CA PRO A 185 24.55 -6.75 8.38
C PRO A 185 25.52 -5.58 8.54
N ILE A 186 25.01 -4.33 8.59
CA ILE A 186 25.82 -3.13 8.82
C ILE A 186 26.48 -3.20 10.21
N MET A 187 25.70 -3.48 11.25
CA MET A 187 26.24 -3.55 12.61
C MET A 187 27.16 -4.77 12.80
N VAL A 188 26.88 -5.90 12.13
CA VAL A 188 27.76 -7.07 12.13
C VAL A 188 29.14 -6.72 11.53
N LEU A 189 29.19 -5.98 10.42
CA LEU A 189 30.46 -5.51 9.84
C LEU A 189 31.22 -4.58 10.80
N GLN A 190 30.52 -3.68 11.49
CA GLN A 190 31.12 -2.79 12.49
C GLN A 190 31.68 -3.58 13.68
N ASP A 191 30.91 -4.52 14.23
CA ASP A 191 31.29 -5.28 15.42
C ASP A 191 32.42 -6.28 15.13
N VAL A 192 32.33 -7.02 14.03
CA VAL A 192 33.22 -8.17 13.75
C VAL A 192 34.44 -7.75 12.96
N LEU A 193 34.25 -6.96 11.89
CA LEU A 193 35.32 -6.59 10.96
C LEU A 193 35.84 -5.16 11.17
N GLN A 194 35.30 -4.43 12.15
CA GLN A 194 35.69 -3.05 12.46
C GLN A 194 35.57 -2.13 11.24
N VAL A 195 34.59 -2.41 10.37
CA VAL A 195 34.32 -1.58 9.18
C VAL A 195 33.53 -0.36 9.61
N ARG A 196 34.14 0.83 9.50
CA ARG A 196 33.47 2.13 9.75
C ARG A 196 32.74 2.22 11.12
N PRO A 197 33.38 1.89 12.26
CA PRO A 197 32.77 2.04 13.59
C PRO A 197 32.48 3.51 13.95
N ASP A 198 33.04 4.45 13.19
CA ASP A 198 32.76 5.88 13.30
C ASP A 198 31.31 6.23 12.90
N VAL A 199 30.72 5.52 11.92
CA VAL A 199 29.35 5.78 11.44
C VAL A 199 28.32 5.34 12.48
N LYS A 200 27.38 6.23 12.83
CA LYS A 200 26.33 5.94 13.83
C LYS A 200 25.09 5.41 13.14
N VAL A 201 24.72 4.16 13.41
CA VAL A 201 23.60 3.48 12.74
C VAL A 201 22.32 3.62 13.56
N PHE A 202 21.28 4.17 12.94
CA PHE A 202 19.95 4.39 13.49
C PHE A 202 18.90 3.54 12.77
N SER A 203 18.47 2.46 13.42
CA SER A 203 17.27 1.73 13.00
C SER A 203 16.02 2.52 13.37
N LEU A 204 15.22 2.88 12.36
CA LEU A 204 13.94 3.53 12.58
C LEU A 204 12.99 2.69 13.43
N ASP A 205 13.02 1.36 13.29
CA ASP A 205 12.18 0.45 14.07
C ASP A 205 12.54 0.46 15.56
N LEU A 206 13.83 0.47 15.89
CA LEU A 206 14.28 0.61 17.29
C LEU A 206 14.04 2.02 17.83
N LEU A 207 14.16 3.05 16.99
CA LEU A 207 13.92 4.45 17.39
C LEU A 207 12.46 4.76 17.71
N LEU A 208 11.50 3.89 17.36
CA LEU A 208 10.12 4.03 17.83
C LEU A 208 10.03 3.90 19.35
N GLU A 209 10.89 3.07 19.95
CA GLU A 209 10.92 2.84 21.38
C GLU A 209 11.54 4.04 22.12
N PRO A 210 10.80 4.70 23.03
CA PRO A 210 11.30 5.88 23.72
C PRO A 210 12.58 5.60 24.53
N ALA A 211 12.68 4.44 25.18
CA ALA A 211 13.85 4.08 25.97
C ALA A 211 15.13 3.97 25.12
N TYR A 212 15.04 3.29 23.97
CA TYR A 212 16.15 3.16 23.04
C TYR A 212 16.52 4.50 22.44
N ARG A 213 15.52 5.23 21.91
CA ARG A 213 15.70 6.56 21.29
C ARG A 213 16.39 7.53 22.24
N ASN A 214 15.89 7.66 23.47
CA ASN A 214 16.45 8.56 24.47
C ASN A 214 17.89 8.17 24.83
N ARG A 215 18.16 6.87 25.06
CA ARG A 215 19.54 6.43 25.34
C ARG A 215 20.46 6.76 24.16
N LYS A 216 20.06 6.41 22.94
CA LYS A 216 20.91 6.57 21.74
C LYS A 216 21.21 8.04 21.49
N PHE A 217 20.21 8.92 21.61
CA PHE A 217 20.39 10.36 21.45
C PHE A 217 21.29 10.95 22.54
N ASN A 218 21.04 10.61 23.82
CA ASN A 218 21.87 11.08 24.93
C ASN A 218 23.34 10.61 24.80
N THR A 219 23.55 9.35 24.42
CA THR A 219 24.91 8.78 24.24
C THR A 219 25.67 9.51 23.14
N LEU A 220 24.98 10.01 22.12
CA LEU A 220 25.57 10.73 20.98
C LEU A 220 25.50 12.25 21.13
N GLY A 221 24.99 12.77 22.25
CA GLY A 221 24.83 14.21 22.47
C GLY A 221 23.83 14.89 21.53
N LEU A 222 22.90 14.15 20.93
CA LEU A 222 21.90 14.69 20.02
C LEU A 222 20.77 15.39 20.77
N GLN A 223 20.37 16.55 20.26
CA GLN A 223 19.22 17.30 20.74
C GLN A 223 17.93 16.69 20.21
N TRP A 224 16.96 16.47 21.10
CA TRP A 224 15.63 16.02 20.76
C TRP A 224 14.58 16.71 21.62
N SER A 225 13.77 17.57 21.00
CA SER A 225 12.66 18.26 21.63
C SER A 225 11.38 18.04 20.83
N ASP A 226 10.79 16.86 20.98
CA ASP A 226 9.44 16.55 20.51
C ASP A 226 8.78 15.56 21.48
N GLY A 227 8.02 16.12 22.44
CA GLY A 227 7.25 15.35 23.40
C GLY A 227 5.97 14.75 22.82
N THR A 228 5.59 15.14 21.60
CA THR A 228 4.34 14.69 20.96
C THR A 228 4.51 13.44 20.11
N ILE A 229 5.75 13.10 19.74
CA ILE A 229 6.03 11.94 18.88
C ILE A 229 5.39 10.64 19.37
N GLY A 230 5.35 10.39 20.69
CA GLY A 230 4.78 9.17 21.26
C GLY A 230 3.26 9.02 21.05
N ALA A 231 2.54 10.11 20.72
CA ALA A 231 1.12 10.08 20.43
C ALA A 231 0.80 9.80 18.95
N LEU A 232 1.81 9.81 18.08
CA LEU A 232 1.64 9.57 16.65
C LEU A 232 1.64 8.07 16.34
N PRO A 233 0.92 7.61 15.30
CA PRO A 233 1.08 6.25 14.77
C PRO A 233 2.53 5.97 14.33
N PRO A 234 3.01 4.70 14.38
CA PRO A 234 4.41 4.35 14.08
C PRO A 234 4.96 4.92 12.77
N VAL A 235 4.18 4.89 11.68
CA VAL A 235 4.59 5.44 10.37
C VAL A 235 4.83 6.95 10.46
N GLU A 236 3.97 7.69 11.15
CA GLU A 236 4.13 9.13 11.36
C GLU A 236 5.30 9.46 12.29
N GLN A 237 5.59 8.59 13.28
CA GLN A 237 6.78 8.73 14.11
C GLN A 237 8.07 8.60 13.29
N LYS A 238 8.17 7.61 12.40
CA LYS A 238 9.33 7.44 11.50
C LYS A 238 9.55 8.67 10.63
N LYS A 239 8.50 9.16 9.97
CA LYS A 239 8.51 10.42 9.19
C LYS A 239 9.01 11.60 10.01
N ARG A 240 8.49 11.75 11.23
CA ARG A 240 8.87 12.83 12.16
C ARG A 240 10.34 12.75 12.55
N LEU A 241 10.85 11.56 12.87
CA LEU A 241 12.27 11.34 13.20
C LEU A 241 13.18 11.74 12.03
N CYS A 242 12.87 11.26 10.82
CA CYS A 242 13.64 11.57 9.63
C CYS A 242 13.71 13.07 9.33
N ALA A 243 12.61 13.80 9.51
CA ALA A 243 12.51 15.20 9.14
C ALA A 243 12.95 16.18 10.26
N THR A 244 12.66 15.87 11.52
CA THR A 244 12.85 16.82 12.63
C THR A 244 14.20 16.68 13.32
N LEU A 245 14.71 15.45 13.51
CA LEU A 245 15.98 15.25 14.21
C LEU A 245 17.16 16.00 13.56
N PRO A 246 17.33 15.99 12.21
CA PRO A 246 18.41 16.73 11.58
C PRO A 246 18.33 18.24 11.79
N GLY A 247 17.13 18.81 11.77
CA GLY A 247 16.92 20.25 11.97
C GLY A 247 17.33 20.74 13.36
N GLN A 248 17.27 19.86 14.37
CA GLN A 248 17.70 20.13 15.74
C GLN A 248 19.21 19.89 15.95
N ASN A 249 19.90 19.26 14.99
CA ASN A 249 21.29 18.81 15.11
C ASN A 249 22.11 19.22 13.89
N LYS A 250 22.15 20.52 13.57
CA LYS A 250 22.75 21.05 12.33
C LYS A 250 24.25 20.78 12.13
N THR A 251 24.99 20.48 13.20
CA THR A 251 26.42 20.14 13.13
C THR A 251 26.65 18.67 12.78
N VAL A 252 25.62 17.84 12.83
CA VAL A 252 25.66 16.40 12.52
C VAL A 252 25.12 16.20 11.11
N LYS A 253 25.83 15.40 10.33
CA LYS A 253 25.37 15.02 8.99
C LYS A 253 24.53 13.75 9.07
N PHE A 254 23.41 13.76 8.34
CA PHE A 254 22.44 12.67 8.32
C PHE A 254 22.35 12.05 6.93
N TYR A 255 22.39 10.72 6.91
CA TYR A 255 22.34 9.87 5.74
C TYR A 255 21.18 8.91 5.86
N TYR A 256 20.64 8.50 4.72
CA TYR A 256 19.48 7.63 4.61
C TYR A 256 19.80 6.51 3.63
N THR A 257 19.66 5.26 4.04
CA THR A 257 19.83 4.13 3.11
C THR A 257 18.85 4.24 1.94
N LEU A 258 19.24 3.80 0.74
CA LEU A 258 18.35 3.80 -0.42
C LEU A 258 17.16 2.81 -0.29
N THR A 259 17.18 1.97 0.74
CA THR A 259 16.15 0.98 1.07
C THR A 259 15.08 1.48 2.04
N LEU A 260 15.19 2.72 2.54
CA LEU A 260 14.17 3.30 3.41
C LEU A 260 12.84 3.46 2.67
N GLY A 261 11.71 3.29 3.38
CA GLY A 261 10.38 3.58 2.84
C GLY A 261 10.27 5.02 2.32
N GLN A 262 9.71 5.20 1.11
CA GLN A 262 9.60 6.53 0.48
C GLN A 262 8.72 7.48 1.31
N GLU A 263 7.72 6.94 1.97
CA GLU A 263 6.84 7.65 2.89
C GLU A 263 7.62 8.28 4.04
N ASN A 264 8.67 7.62 4.55
CA ASN A 264 9.47 8.08 5.69
C ASN A 264 10.34 9.30 5.34
N ILE A 265 10.69 9.47 4.06
CA ILE A 265 11.55 10.55 3.58
C ILE A 265 10.80 11.60 2.74
N ALA A 266 9.48 11.44 2.54
CA ALA A 266 8.69 12.28 1.64
C ALA A 266 8.84 13.79 1.93
N ALA A 267 8.88 14.18 3.21
CA ALA A 267 9.02 15.57 3.64
C ALA A 267 10.39 16.19 3.35
N ILE A 268 11.44 15.37 3.22
CA ILE A 268 12.83 15.81 3.01
C ILE A 268 13.38 15.42 1.64
N LYS A 269 12.59 14.77 0.79
CA LYS A 269 12.98 14.26 -0.54
C LYS A 269 13.79 15.26 -1.36
N ASN A 270 13.38 16.53 -1.40
CA ASN A 270 14.03 17.57 -2.21
C ASN A 270 15.37 18.06 -1.65
N GLN A 271 15.77 17.57 -0.47
CA GLN A 271 17.03 17.88 0.21
C GLN A 271 17.96 16.66 0.26
N LEU A 272 17.55 15.53 -0.34
CA LEU A 272 18.33 14.30 -0.36
C LEU A 272 19.14 14.19 -1.65
N TYR A 273 20.43 14.00 -1.49
CA TYR A 273 21.37 13.81 -2.60
C TYR A 273 21.93 12.39 -2.54
N VAL A 274 21.69 11.60 -3.59
CA VAL A 274 22.29 10.26 -3.71
C VAL A 274 23.79 10.43 -3.85
N VAL A 275 24.56 9.80 -2.96
CA VAL A 275 26.04 9.86 -2.93
C VAL A 275 26.70 8.48 -3.07
N GLY A 276 25.91 7.45 -3.36
CA GLY A 276 26.32 6.05 -3.39
C GLY A 276 25.11 5.17 -3.11
N LEU A 277 25.23 4.25 -2.14
CA LEU A 277 24.11 3.45 -1.62
C LEU A 277 23.43 4.08 -0.39
N ALA A 278 23.66 5.37 -0.19
CA ALA A 278 22.94 6.21 0.75
C ALA A 278 22.70 7.59 0.13
N SER A 279 21.71 8.30 0.66
CA SER A 279 21.44 9.69 0.35
C SER A 279 21.87 10.57 1.52
N GLN A 280 22.64 11.61 1.24
CA GLN A 280 22.98 12.66 2.20
C GLN A 280 21.88 13.71 2.24
N LEU A 281 21.45 14.11 3.44
CA LEU A 281 20.60 15.28 3.62
C LEU A 281 21.44 16.55 3.60
N SER A 282 21.07 17.48 2.73
CA SER A 282 21.71 18.80 2.63
C SER A 282 20.68 19.86 2.22
N THR A 283 20.67 20.96 2.96
CA THR A 283 19.89 22.17 2.58
C THR A 283 20.60 22.99 1.51
N GLU A 284 21.88 22.73 1.28
CA GLU A 284 22.71 23.38 0.27
C GLU A 284 22.95 22.44 -0.91
N ARG A 285 23.27 23.03 -2.07
CA ARG A 285 23.63 22.25 -3.26
C ARG A 285 24.89 21.43 -2.98
N LEU A 286 24.80 20.13 -3.17
CA LEU A 286 25.91 19.20 -3.04
C LEU A 286 26.38 18.77 -4.44
N ASP A 287 27.71 18.74 -4.67
CA ASP A 287 28.27 18.03 -5.82
C ASP A 287 28.30 16.53 -5.51
N ASN A 288 27.12 15.94 -5.55
CA ASN A 288 26.95 14.54 -5.21
C ASN A 288 27.60 13.60 -6.24
N LEU A 289 27.83 14.08 -7.46
CA LEU A 289 28.46 13.30 -8.53
C LEU A 289 29.95 13.05 -8.26
N ALA A 290 30.68 14.05 -7.77
CA ALA A 290 32.07 13.87 -7.33
C ALA A 290 32.17 12.84 -6.19
N ILE A 291 31.20 12.85 -5.27
CA ILE A 291 31.15 11.89 -4.15
C ILE A 291 30.79 10.49 -4.65
N ILE A 292 29.81 10.36 -5.56
CA ILE A 292 29.47 9.09 -6.20
C ILE A 292 30.71 8.49 -6.89
N LYS A 293 31.44 9.31 -7.65
CA LYS A 293 32.65 8.89 -8.37
C LYS A 293 33.69 8.34 -7.41
N GLU A 294 34.02 9.10 -6.37
CA GLU A 294 34.97 8.67 -5.33
C GLU A 294 34.52 7.35 -4.67
N ASN A 295 33.25 7.25 -4.32
CA ASN A 295 32.73 6.06 -3.65
C ASN A 295 32.77 4.82 -4.56
N LEU A 296 32.23 4.91 -5.78
CA LEU A 296 32.16 3.78 -6.71
C LEU A 296 33.53 3.34 -7.24
N GLU A 297 34.45 4.27 -7.50
CA GLU A 297 35.73 3.95 -8.13
C GLU A 297 36.81 3.58 -7.12
N ASN A 298 36.80 4.18 -5.93
CA ASN A 298 37.92 4.08 -5.00
C ASN A 298 37.58 3.39 -3.68
N ARG A 299 36.29 3.28 -3.31
CA ARG A 299 35.88 2.81 -1.98
C ARG A 299 35.00 1.57 -2.00
N PHE A 300 34.23 1.35 -3.06
CA PHE A 300 33.29 0.24 -3.12
C PHE A 300 33.95 -1.05 -3.57
N LEU A 301 33.52 -2.15 -2.96
CA LEU A 301 33.82 -3.50 -3.42
C LEU A 301 32.80 -3.85 -4.51
N LEU A 302 33.20 -3.82 -5.78
CA LEU A 302 32.29 -4.06 -6.90
C LEU A 302 32.47 -5.43 -7.55
N ASP A 303 33.56 -6.14 -7.28
CA ASP A 303 33.87 -7.41 -7.94
C ASP A 303 32.75 -8.46 -7.76
N TYR A 304 32.10 -8.48 -6.60
CA TYR A 304 30.99 -9.39 -6.29
C TYR A 304 29.74 -9.17 -7.15
N LEU A 305 29.62 -7.99 -7.77
CA LEU A 305 28.55 -7.68 -8.74
C LEU A 305 28.85 -8.31 -10.11
N THR A 306 30.11 -8.60 -10.39
CA THR A 306 30.55 -9.19 -11.68
C THR A 306 30.75 -10.69 -11.59
N VAL A 307 31.23 -11.18 -10.44
CA VAL A 307 31.57 -12.59 -10.18
C VAL A 307 30.83 -13.11 -8.96
N ASN A 308 30.19 -14.27 -9.10
CA ASN A 308 29.53 -14.96 -7.98
C ASN A 308 30.53 -15.85 -7.23
N PHE A 309 31.31 -15.27 -6.32
CA PHE A 309 32.34 -15.98 -5.55
C PHE A 309 31.78 -17.05 -4.62
N ASP A 310 30.60 -16.83 -4.08
CA ASP A 310 30.02 -17.63 -2.99
C ASP A 310 28.96 -18.64 -3.46
N GLY A 311 28.69 -18.69 -4.78
CA GLY A 311 27.68 -19.58 -5.35
C GLY A 311 26.25 -19.22 -4.95
N GLU A 312 26.00 -17.97 -4.52
CA GLU A 312 24.69 -17.53 -4.05
C GLU A 312 23.66 -17.47 -5.20
N GLY A 313 22.44 -17.93 -4.94
CA GLY A 313 21.33 -17.85 -5.91
C GLY A 313 20.77 -16.44 -6.05
N GLU A 314 19.95 -16.20 -7.08
CA GLU A 314 19.40 -14.87 -7.42
C GLU A 314 18.56 -14.24 -6.29
N SER A 315 17.89 -15.06 -5.48
CA SER A 315 17.12 -14.59 -4.32
C SER A 315 17.98 -14.26 -3.09
N ALA A 316 19.32 -14.37 -3.16
CA ALA A 316 20.18 -13.97 -2.05
C ALA A 316 19.96 -12.48 -1.73
N ALA A 317 19.89 -12.14 -0.45
CA ALA A 317 19.44 -10.82 -0.02
C ALA A 317 20.27 -9.67 -0.64
N GLY A 318 21.59 -9.80 -0.67
CA GLY A 318 22.46 -8.81 -1.30
C GLY A 318 22.27 -8.67 -2.80
N LYS A 319 22.01 -9.78 -3.52
CA LYS A 319 21.68 -9.76 -4.96
C LYS A 319 20.36 -9.09 -5.25
N VAL A 320 19.35 -9.23 -4.39
CA VAL A 320 18.09 -8.48 -4.54
C VAL A 320 18.34 -6.98 -4.34
N LEU A 321 19.17 -6.61 -3.36
CA LEU A 321 19.48 -5.21 -3.03
C LEU A 321 20.46 -4.53 -4.00
N GLN A 322 21.17 -5.29 -4.84
CA GLN A 322 22.13 -4.72 -5.80
C GLN A 322 21.46 -3.79 -6.84
N THR A 323 20.14 -3.84 -6.98
CA THR A 323 19.43 -2.89 -7.85
C THR A 323 19.58 -1.44 -7.41
N ASN A 324 19.99 -1.18 -6.16
CA ASN A 324 20.27 0.16 -5.66
C ASN A 324 21.57 0.76 -6.23
N TYR A 325 22.44 -0.03 -6.87
CA TYR A 325 23.60 0.50 -7.60
C TYR A 325 23.23 1.16 -8.93
N LEU A 326 22.05 0.86 -9.49
CA LEU A 326 21.66 1.33 -10.82
C LEU A 326 21.71 2.86 -10.91
N VAL A 327 21.12 3.56 -9.94
CA VAL A 327 21.05 5.04 -9.93
C VAL A 327 22.45 5.69 -9.90
N PRO A 328 23.32 5.42 -8.91
CA PRO A 328 24.63 6.06 -8.87
C PRO A 328 25.51 5.69 -10.07
N MET A 329 25.44 4.45 -10.58
CA MET A 329 26.21 4.04 -11.77
C MET A 329 25.71 4.71 -13.05
N LEU A 330 24.40 4.88 -13.22
CA LEU A 330 23.82 5.62 -14.34
C LEU A 330 24.24 7.09 -14.33
N LEU A 331 24.31 7.72 -13.15
CA LEU A 331 24.79 9.10 -13.02
C LEU A 331 26.27 9.23 -13.42
N LEU A 332 27.13 8.26 -13.08
CA LEU A 332 28.52 8.24 -13.55
C LEU A 332 28.63 7.99 -15.05
N HIS A 333 27.85 7.06 -15.57
CA HIS A 333 27.78 6.83 -17.01
C HIS A 333 27.46 8.13 -17.76
N GLU A 334 26.40 8.83 -17.36
CA GLU A 334 25.99 10.09 -17.98
C GLU A 334 27.07 11.18 -17.84
N HIS A 335 27.73 11.26 -16.69
CA HIS A 335 28.86 12.18 -16.47
C HIS A 335 30.00 11.94 -17.46
N TYR A 336 30.42 10.69 -17.60
CA TYR A 336 31.52 10.32 -18.47
C TYR A 336 31.16 10.48 -19.95
N GLN A 337 29.91 10.20 -20.34
CA GLN A 337 29.42 10.55 -21.67
C GLN A 337 29.52 12.05 -21.93
N LYS A 338 29.03 12.90 -21.01
CA LYS A 338 29.04 14.37 -21.16
C LYS A 338 30.44 14.97 -21.18
N THR A 339 31.39 14.36 -20.48
CA THR A 339 32.79 14.83 -20.41
C THR A 339 33.67 14.25 -21.51
N GLY A 340 33.16 13.32 -22.32
CA GLY A 340 33.87 12.71 -23.44
C GLY A 340 34.75 11.50 -23.09
N ASP A 341 34.69 11.00 -21.86
CA ASP A 341 35.39 9.78 -21.45
C ASP A 341 34.55 8.54 -21.76
N ILE A 342 34.59 8.15 -23.04
CA ILE A 342 33.75 7.06 -23.55
C ILE A 342 34.09 5.71 -22.91
N LYS A 343 35.35 5.48 -22.52
CA LYS A 343 35.77 4.21 -21.94
C LYS A 343 35.13 3.99 -20.57
N HIS A 344 35.15 4.99 -19.69
CA HIS A 344 34.49 4.89 -18.40
C HIS A 344 32.96 4.85 -18.54
N ALA A 345 32.39 5.62 -19.47
CA ALA A 345 30.97 5.55 -19.77
C ALA A 345 30.51 4.13 -20.13
N GLN A 346 31.24 3.46 -21.04
CA GLN A 346 30.94 2.08 -21.46
C GLN A 346 31.13 1.06 -20.34
N TYR A 347 32.13 1.24 -19.48
CA TYR A 347 32.34 0.38 -18.31
C TYR A 347 31.12 0.40 -17.38
N TRP A 348 30.66 1.59 -17.00
CA TRP A 348 29.49 1.74 -16.13
C TRP A 348 28.21 1.26 -16.81
N GLU A 349 28.03 1.53 -18.10
CA GLU A 349 26.91 1.01 -18.89
C GLU A 349 26.83 -0.51 -18.82
N GLY A 350 27.95 -1.21 -19.06
CA GLY A 350 28.01 -2.67 -19.03
C GLY A 350 27.60 -3.25 -17.68
N LEU A 351 28.02 -2.61 -16.58
CA LEU A 351 27.65 -3.05 -15.23
C LEU A 351 26.16 -2.79 -14.96
N VAL A 352 25.64 -1.61 -15.33
CA VAL A 352 24.21 -1.29 -15.16
C VAL A 352 23.34 -2.26 -15.96
N VAL A 353 23.66 -2.53 -17.23
CA VAL A 353 22.90 -3.47 -18.08
C VAL A 353 22.90 -4.87 -17.47
N LYS A 354 24.04 -5.32 -16.94
CA LYS A 354 24.14 -6.62 -16.24
C LYS A 354 23.20 -6.66 -15.02
N LEU A 355 23.28 -5.67 -14.14
CA LEU A 355 22.46 -5.64 -12.92
C LEU A 355 20.97 -5.49 -13.23
N ALA A 356 20.64 -4.78 -14.30
CA ALA A 356 19.28 -4.66 -14.79
C ALA A 356 18.72 -6.01 -15.24
N ALA A 357 19.53 -6.81 -15.95
CA ALA A 357 19.16 -8.15 -16.39
C ALA A 357 18.90 -9.10 -15.22
N GLU A 358 19.79 -9.11 -14.24
CA GLU A 358 19.66 -9.95 -13.05
C GLU A 358 18.46 -9.56 -12.16
N SER A 359 17.90 -8.36 -12.36
CA SER A 359 16.80 -7.84 -11.54
C SER A 359 15.49 -7.60 -12.27
N GLY A 360 15.40 -7.97 -13.55
CA GLY A 360 14.19 -7.74 -14.37
C GLY A 360 13.92 -6.26 -14.67
N LYS A 361 14.95 -5.40 -14.64
CA LYS A 361 14.87 -3.94 -14.87
C LYS A 361 15.47 -3.49 -16.20
N GLU A 362 15.72 -4.41 -17.14
CA GLU A 362 16.38 -4.15 -18.43
C GLU A 362 15.66 -3.07 -19.23
N ALA A 363 14.33 -3.14 -19.29
CA ALA A 363 13.52 -2.18 -20.04
C ALA A 363 13.73 -0.75 -19.50
N LEU A 364 13.73 -0.58 -18.17
CA LEU A 364 13.93 0.71 -17.51
C LEU A 364 15.30 1.29 -17.83
N VAL A 365 16.35 0.46 -17.71
CA VAL A 365 17.74 0.89 -17.94
C VAL A 365 18.01 1.19 -19.40
N ASN A 366 17.58 0.32 -20.32
CA ASN A 366 17.79 0.52 -21.75
C ASN A 366 17.10 1.80 -22.25
N ASN A 367 15.92 2.13 -21.70
CA ASN A 367 15.25 3.39 -21.99
C ASN A 367 16.09 4.60 -21.55
N PHE A 368 16.59 4.59 -20.30
CA PHE A 368 17.46 5.66 -19.79
C PHE A 368 18.72 5.84 -20.67
N LEU A 369 19.43 4.75 -20.97
CA LEU A 369 20.66 4.76 -21.78
C LEU A 369 20.43 5.23 -23.22
N ALA A 370 19.26 4.97 -23.78
CA ALA A 370 18.89 5.43 -25.12
C ALA A 370 18.60 6.94 -25.20
N GLY A 371 18.80 7.70 -24.11
CA GLY A 371 18.43 9.11 -24.03
C GLY A 371 16.92 9.33 -24.16
N LYS A 372 16.13 8.27 -24.01
CA LYS A 372 14.67 8.35 -23.90
C LYS A 372 14.40 8.75 -22.46
N THR A 373 14.33 10.06 -22.23
CA THR A 373 14.01 10.62 -20.90
C THR A 373 12.60 10.32 -20.43
N ASP A 374 11.77 9.71 -21.29
CA ASP A 374 10.48 9.17 -20.93
C ASP A 374 10.55 7.64 -20.98
N GLU A 375 10.46 7.03 -19.79
CA GLU A 375 9.31 6.20 -19.42
C GLU A 375 9.50 5.82 -17.92
N THR A 376 8.80 6.43 -16.97
CA THR A 376 7.41 6.03 -16.64
C THR A 376 7.02 4.79 -17.41
N THR A 377 7.12 3.60 -16.78
CA THR A 377 6.43 2.36 -17.17
C THR A 377 5.66 2.50 -18.48
N PRO A 378 6.18 2.02 -19.63
CA PRO A 378 5.81 2.51 -20.95
C PRO A 378 4.35 2.91 -21.06
N PHE A 379 4.07 4.20 -21.27
CA PHE A 379 2.69 4.66 -21.33
C PHE A 379 2.01 3.94 -22.48
N VAL A 380 1.21 2.91 -22.16
CA VAL A 380 0.40 2.25 -23.15
C VAL A 380 -0.92 3.02 -23.18
N PRO A 381 -1.27 3.66 -24.31
CA PRO A 381 -2.52 4.40 -24.39
C PRO A 381 -3.71 3.44 -24.34
N TYR A 382 -4.67 3.78 -23.50
CA TYR A 382 -6.02 3.26 -23.49
C TYR A 382 -6.94 4.34 -24.04
N ALA A 383 -7.73 3.99 -25.07
CA ALA A 383 -8.61 4.94 -25.73
C ALA A 383 -9.80 5.33 -24.84
N LEU A 384 -9.63 6.37 -24.03
CA LEU A 384 -10.70 6.93 -23.20
C LEU A 384 -11.79 7.57 -24.06
N ASN A 385 -13.05 7.41 -23.63
CA ASN A 385 -14.16 8.20 -24.17
C ASN A 385 -14.18 9.58 -23.49
N LEU A 386 -13.40 10.52 -24.02
CA LEU A 386 -13.26 11.87 -23.44
C LEU A 386 -14.59 12.62 -23.34
N LYS A 387 -15.48 12.46 -24.33
CA LYS A 387 -16.81 13.05 -24.30
C LYS A 387 -17.62 12.54 -23.11
N LYS A 388 -17.56 11.23 -22.84
CA LYS A 388 -18.21 10.64 -21.67
C LYS A 388 -17.61 11.17 -20.37
N ILE A 389 -16.29 11.33 -20.26
CA ILE A 389 -15.65 11.93 -19.08
C ILE A 389 -16.14 13.37 -18.87
N GLU A 390 -16.22 14.18 -19.94
CA GLU A 390 -16.74 15.55 -19.86
C GLU A 390 -18.21 15.62 -19.45
N GLU A 391 -19.02 14.64 -19.87
CA GLU A 391 -20.43 14.52 -19.49
C GLU A 391 -20.59 14.03 -18.05
N ASP A 392 -19.81 13.04 -17.62
CA ASP A 392 -19.94 12.38 -16.32
C ASP A 392 -19.36 13.23 -15.16
N PHE A 393 -18.34 14.07 -15.38
CA PHE A 393 -17.74 14.86 -14.30
C PHE A 393 -18.43 16.20 -14.07
N LYS A 394 -19.07 16.36 -12.91
CA LYS A 394 -19.83 17.55 -12.50
C LYS A 394 -18.99 18.49 -11.66
N PHE A 395 -19.10 19.79 -11.92
CA PHE A 395 -18.39 20.82 -11.14
C PHE A 395 -18.89 20.82 -9.69
N VAL A 396 -17.96 20.82 -8.73
CA VAL A 396 -18.25 20.91 -7.30
C VAL A 396 -17.91 22.31 -6.79
N LYS A 397 -16.61 22.65 -6.70
CA LYS A 397 -16.10 23.94 -6.22
C LYS A 397 -14.64 24.11 -6.64
N ASP A 398 -14.20 25.37 -6.80
CA ASP A 398 -12.83 25.75 -7.17
C ASP A 398 -12.37 25.11 -8.49
N ASN A 399 -11.46 24.15 -8.41
CA ASN A 399 -10.94 23.36 -9.53
C ASN A 399 -11.35 21.89 -9.44
N VAL A 400 -12.30 21.54 -8.57
CA VAL A 400 -12.70 20.16 -8.27
C VAL A 400 -14.03 19.81 -8.94
N TYR A 401 -14.05 18.63 -9.56
CA TYR A 401 -15.19 17.99 -10.19
C TYR A 401 -15.37 16.59 -9.58
N ALA A 402 -16.58 16.05 -9.60
CA ALA A 402 -16.88 14.69 -9.16
C ALA A 402 -17.56 13.90 -10.28
N ALA A 403 -17.20 12.62 -10.44
CA ALA A 403 -17.91 11.72 -11.32
C ALA A 403 -19.38 11.60 -10.88
N ASP A 404 -20.32 11.55 -11.82
CA ASP A 404 -21.75 11.58 -11.51
C ASP A 404 -22.29 10.29 -10.89
N ALA A 405 -21.56 9.19 -10.92
CA ALA A 405 -21.87 7.96 -10.19
C ALA A 405 -20.60 7.30 -9.64
N GLU A 406 -20.77 6.24 -8.84
CA GLU A 406 -19.68 5.36 -8.42
C GLU A 406 -19.01 4.70 -9.65
N VAL A 407 -17.75 4.30 -9.49
CA VAL A 407 -17.04 3.54 -10.53
C VAL A 407 -17.78 2.24 -10.79
N THR A 408 -18.09 1.93 -12.04
CA THR A 408 -18.84 0.72 -12.39
C THR A 408 -17.94 -0.51 -12.54
N ASN A 409 -18.52 -1.71 -12.41
CA ASN A 409 -17.82 -2.95 -12.74
C ASN A 409 -17.25 -2.95 -14.16
N ALA A 410 -17.94 -2.35 -15.13
CA ALA A 410 -17.44 -2.26 -16.50
C ALA A 410 -16.17 -1.40 -16.58
N ASP A 411 -16.17 -0.23 -15.95
CA ASP A 411 -15.03 0.69 -15.95
C ASP A 411 -13.83 0.09 -15.21
N TYR A 412 -14.07 -0.53 -14.05
CA TYR A 412 -13.01 -1.16 -13.27
C TYR A 412 -12.42 -2.40 -13.98
N ASN A 413 -13.25 -3.23 -14.62
CA ASN A 413 -12.76 -4.35 -15.42
C ASN A 413 -11.98 -3.92 -16.67
N ASN A 414 -12.28 -2.74 -17.25
CA ASN A 414 -11.47 -2.18 -18.32
C ASN A 414 -10.07 -1.83 -17.83
N PHE A 415 -9.96 -1.23 -16.65
CA PHE A 415 -8.69 -0.98 -15.98
C PHE A 415 -7.93 -2.28 -15.67
N LEU A 416 -8.58 -3.28 -15.07
CA LEU A 416 -7.94 -4.57 -14.79
C LEU A 416 -7.49 -5.28 -16.09
N GLY A 417 -8.32 -5.23 -17.14
CA GLY A 417 -7.96 -5.73 -18.46
C GLY A 417 -6.74 -5.02 -19.04
N TYR A 418 -6.68 -3.69 -18.94
CA TYR A 418 -5.50 -2.91 -19.33
C TYR A 418 -4.23 -3.38 -18.59
N LEU A 419 -4.31 -3.60 -17.27
CA LEU A 419 -3.16 -4.08 -16.51
C LEU A 419 -2.68 -5.46 -16.97
N GLN A 420 -3.62 -6.39 -17.21
CA GLN A 420 -3.30 -7.74 -17.69
C GLN A 420 -2.69 -7.72 -19.09
N ASP A 421 -3.33 -7.01 -20.03
CA ASP A 421 -2.89 -6.91 -21.43
C ASP A 421 -1.47 -6.31 -21.52
N ASN A 422 -1.11 -5.44 -20.55
CA ASN A 422 0.18 -4.76 -20.48
C ASN A 422 1.14 -5.34 -19.44
N LYS A 423 0.88 -6.56 -18.94
CA LYS A 423 1.74 -7.30 -18.00
C LYS A 423 2.13 -6.50 -16.75
N ARG A 424 1.21 -5.67 -16.25
CA ARG A 424 1.37 -4.86 -15.02
C ARG A 424 1.01 -5.69 -13.79
N THR A 425 1.68 -6.82 -13.61
CA THR A 425 1.30 -7.86 -12.63
C THR A 425 1.28 -7.33 -11.20
N GLU A 426 2.26 -6.52 -10.79
CA GLU A 426 2.32 -5.99 -9.42
C GLU A 426 1.11 -5.09 -9.08
N ILE A 427 0.69 -4.24 -10.02
CA ILE A 427 -0.48 -3.37 -9.82
C ILE A 427 -1.75 -4.22 -9.88
N TYR A 428 -1.81 -5.17 -10.81
CA TYR A 428 -2.95 -6.07 -10.96
C TYR A 428 -3.22 -6.89 -9.70
N GLU A 429 -2.19 -7.48 -9.09
CA GLU A 429 -2.31 -8.28 -7.87
C GLU A 429 -2.89 -7.49 -6.71
N LYS A 430 -2.56 -6.20 -6.60
CA LYS A 430 -3.08 -5.28 -5.57
C LYS A 430 -4.49 -4.76 -5.88
N ALA A 431 -4.83 -4.65 -7.17
CA ALA A 431 -6.06 -4.01 -7.64
C ALA A 431 -7.19 -4.98 -7.97
N GLN A 432 -6.90 -6.27 -8.17
CA GLN A 432 -7.93 -7.26 -8.47
C GLN A 432 -8.99 -7.32 -7.35
N PHE A 433 -10.19 -7.76 -7.71
CA PHE A 433 -11.27 -7.96 -6.76
C PHE A 433 -10.89 -9.00 -5.70
N ASP A 434 -11.07 -8.67 -4.42
CA ASP A 434 -10.81 -9.56 -3.29
C ASP A 434 -12.10 -10.23 -2.83
N LEU A 435 -12.23 -11.52 -3.15
CA LEU A 435 -13.38 -12.33 -2.75
C LEU A 435 -13.05 -13.30 -1.61
N SER A 436 -11.91 -13.13 -0.94
CA SER A 436 -11.38 -14.09 0.04
C SER A 436 -12.30 -14.29 1.24
N GLN A 437 -13.12 -13.29 1.58
CA GLN A 437 -14.11 -13.35 2.65
C GLN A 437 -15.38 -14.16 2.35
N TYR A 438 -15.65 -14.53 1.08
CA TYR A 438 -16.90 -15.21 0.71
C TYR A 438 -16.76 -16.72 0.61
N GLN A 439 -17.73 -17.44 1.15
CA GLN A 439 -17.94 -18.87 0.95
C GLN A 439 -19.17 -19.14 0.08
N GLU A 440 -19.33 -20.37 -0.41
CA GLU A 440 -20.53 -20.74 -1.18
C GLU A 440 -21.80 -20.73 -0.30
N PRO A 441 -22.96 -20.25 -0.81
CA PRO A 441 -23.24 -19.87 -2.20
C PRO A 441 -22.93 -18.39 -2.56
N ALA A 442 -22.57 -17.55 -1.59
CA ALA A 442 -22.32 -16.12 -1.81
C ALA A 442 -21.12 -15.90 -2.77
N LEU A 443 -20.07 -16.71 -2.65
CA LEU A 443 -18.91 -16.65 -3.53
C LEU A 443 -19.28 -16.79 -5.01
N SER A 444 -20.18 -17.72 -5.37
CA SER A 444 -20.66 -17.86 -6.75
C SER A 444 -21.39 -16.61 -7.24
N PHE A 445 -22.21 -15.98 -6.38
CA PHE A 445 -22.87 -14.72 -6.72
C PHE A 445 -21.83 -13.60 -6.95
N MET A 446 -20.88 -13.44 -6.03
CA MET A 446 -19.86 -12.39 -6.13
C MET A 446 -18.95 -12.57 -7.34
N LYS A 447 -18.56 -13.80 -7.67
CA LYS A 447 -17.88 -14.11 -8.93
C LYS A 447 -18.69 -13.63 -10.12
N SER A 448 -19.99 -13.93 -10.15
CA SER A 448 -20.89 -13.53 -11.25
C SER A 448 -21.06 -12.00 -11.37
N TYR A 449 -20.93 -11.29 -10.24
CA TYR A 449 -21.05 -9.85 -10.15
C TYR A 449 -19.89 -9.13 -10.82
N ILE A 450 -18.66 -9.62 -10.60
CA ILE A 450 -17.43 -8.96 -11.07
C ILE A 450 -16.97 -9.40 -12.47
N VAL A 451 -17.61 -10.39 -13.10
CA VAL A 451 -17.12 -10.95 -14.38
C VAL A 451 -17.09 -9.89 -15.49
N ARG A 452 -15.95 -9.80 -16.17
CA ARG A 452 -15.80 -9.10 -17.46
C ARG A 452 -16.55 -9.84 -18.56
N LEU A 453 -17.73 -9.36 -18.95
CA LEU A 453 -18.52 -9.92 -20.06
C LEU A 453 -18.80 -8.85 -21.12
N THR A 454 -18.64 -9.20 -22.40
CA THR A 454 -19.06 -8.34 -23.51
C THR A 454 -20.59 -8.22 -23.49
N PRO A 455 -21.17 -7.03 -23.34
CA PRO A 455 -22.62 -6.86 -23.34
C PRO A 455 -23.22 -7.38 -24.64
N SER A 456 -24.21 -8.27 -24.55
CA SER A 456 -25.02 -8.68 -25.70
C SER A 456 -26.46 -8.20 -25.50
N LYS A 457 -27.21 -7.99 -26.59
CA LYS A 457 -28.62 -7.58 -26.54
C LYS A 457 -29.51 -8.50 -25.68
N LYS A 458 -29.07 -9.72 -25.36
CA LYS A 458 -29.85 -10.74 -24.64
C LYS A 458 -29.42 -10.97 -23.19
N LYS A 459 -28.29 -10.43 -22.72
CA LYS A 459 -27.82 -10.61 -21.34
C LYS A 459 -27.20 -9.32 -20.80
N LYS A 460 -27.94 -8.61 -19.95
CA LYS A 460 -27.44 -7.50 -19.14
C LYS A 460 -26.98 -8.08 -17.81
N TYR A 461 -25.68 -8.02 -17.54
CA TYR A 461 -25.09 -8.45 -16.27
C TYR A 461 -24.83 -7.24 -15.37
N PHE A 462 -24.18 -7.45 -14.23
CA PHE A 462 -23.81 -6.43 -13.23
C PHE A 462 -22.80 -5.36 -13.72
N THR A 463 -22.59 -5.24 -15.03
CA THR A 463 -21.71 -4.25 -15.69
C THR A 463 -21.93 -2.80 -15.26
N ASN A 464 -23.19 -2.37 -15.08
CA ASN A 464 -23.54 -1.01 -14.64
C ASN A 464 -23.77 -0.92 -13.12
N HIS A 465 -23.34 -1.90 -12.33
CA HIS A 465 -23.38 -1.80 -10.87
C HIS A 465 -22.03 -1.29 -10.35
N PRO A 466 -21.97 -0.72 -9.13
CA PRO A 466 -20.73 -0.24 -8.55
C PRO A 466 -19.66 -1.34 -8.45
N ALA A 467 -18.40 -0.96 -8.68
CA ALA A 467 -17.26 -1.80 -8.37
C ALA A 467 -17.08 -1.85 -6.84
N ILE A 468 -17.17 -3.06 -6.31
CA ILE A 468 -17.07 -3.40 -4.88
C ILE A 468 -16.04 -4.51 -4.70
N ASN A 469 -15.67 -4.85 -3.46
CA ASN A 469 -14.57 -5.79 -3.18
C ASN A 469 -13.24 -5.35 -3.81
N VAL A 470 -13.04 -4.03 -3.85
CA VAL A 470 -11.82 -3.38 -4.31
C VAL A 470 -11.05 -2.89 -3.09
N SER A 471 -9.73 -3.10 -3.07
CA SER A 471 -8.86 -2.56 -2.02
C SER A 471 -8.69 -1.04 -2.17
N TYR A 472 -8.34 -0.37 -1.07
CA TYR A 472 -8.03 1.06 -1.09
C TYR A 472 -6.92 1.38 -2.10
N GLN A 473 -5.88 0.53 -2.13
CA GLN A 473 -4.76 0.62 -3.05
C GLN A 473 -5.20 0.39 -4.52
N GLY A 474 -6.19 -0.49 -4.75
CA GLY A 474 -6.80 -0.69 -6.06
C GLY A 474 -7.57 0.54 -6.56
N ALA A 475 -8.34 1.18 -5.69
CA ALA A 475 -9.06 2.42 -6.00
C ALA A 475 -8.09 3.58 -6.31
N LEU A 476 -6.99 3.70 -5.57
CA LEU A 476 -5.92 4.66 -5.87
C LEU A 476 -5.24 4.37 -7.21
N ALA A 477 -4.90 3.10 -7.49
CA ALA A 477 -4.29 2.69 -8.74
C ALA A 477 -5.21 2.98 -9.95
N TYR A 478 -6.52 2.80 -9.80
CA TYR A 478 -7.50 3.20 -10.82
C TYR A 478 -7.48 4.71 -11.07
N CYS A 479 -7.44 5.53 -10.02
CA CYS A 479 -7.35 6.99 -10.14
C CYS A 479 -6.05 7.44 -10.82
N ASP A 480 -4.93 6.83 -10.47
CA ASP A 480 -3.62 7.12 -11.08
C ASP A 480 -3.60 6.72 -12.55
N TRP A 481 -4.12 5.55 -12.89
CA TRP A 481 -4.31 5.10 -14.26
C TRP A 481 -5.17 6.09 -15.06
N LEU A 482 -6.34 6.47 -14.55
CA LEU A 482 -7.23 7.40 -15.26
C LEU A 482 -6.57 8.77 -15.47
N THR A 483 -5.76 9.22 -14.49
CA THR A 483 -4.95 10.45 -14.58
C THR A 483 -3.93 10.37 -15.70
N GLU A 484 -3.15 9.29 -15.74
CA GLU A 484 -2.14 9.07 -16.76
C GLU A 484 -2.78 9.00 -18.15
N GLN A 485 -3.87 8.24 -18.29
CA GLN A 485 -4.58 8.06 -19.54
C GLN A 485 -5.19 9.37 -20.05
N TYR A 486 -5.87 10.15 -19.19
CA TYR A 486 -6.48 11.41 -19.59
C TYR A 486 -5.42 12.45 -19.98
N ASN A 487 -4.36 12.61 -19.17
CA ASN A 487 -3.33 13.63 -19.40
C ASN A 487 -2.51 13.36 -20.67
N ASN A 488 -2.49 12.14 -21.17
CA ASN A 488 -1.84 11.77 -22.43
C ASN A 488 -2.83 11.64 -23.60
N ALA A 489 -4.14 11.69 -23.37
CA ALA A 489 -5.13 11.56 -24.42
C ALA A 489 -5.16 12.81 -25.33
N PRO A 490 -5.17 12.64 -26.67
CA PRO A 490 -5.37 13.75 -27.60
C PRO A 490 -6.83 14.23 -27.55
N GLY A 491 -7.04 15.55 -27.68
CA GLY A 491 -8.39 16.14 -27.72
C GLY A 491 -9.07 16.31 -26.35
N ARG A 492 -8.31 16.18 -25.24
CA ARG A 492 -8.79 16.45 -23.88
C ARG A 492 -9.15 17.93 -23.69
N LYS A 493 -10.21 18.17 -22.91
CA LYS A 493 -10.68 19.52 -22.55
C LYS A 493 -9.71 20.28 -21.64
N TYR A 494 -9.08 19.61 -20.68
CA TYR A 494 -8.16 20.22 -19.74
C TYR A 494 -6.72 19.77 -20.01
N GLN A 495 -5.77 20.72 -19.98
CA GLN A 495 -4.36 20.41 -20.24
C GLN A 495 -3.79 19.38 -19.26
N LYS A 496 -4.07 19.55 -17.96
CA LYS A 496 -3.57 18.69 -16.87
C LYS A 496 -4.57 18.57 -15.73
N VAL A 497 -4.88 17.35 -15.34
CA VAL A 497 -5.78 17.02 -14.22
C VAL A 497 -5.15 15.98 -13.29
N LYS A 498 -5.75 15.80 -12.12
CA LYS A 498 -5.51 14.68 -11.21
C LYS A 498 -6.84 14.04 -10.83
N PHE A 499 -7.05 12.79 -11.20
CA PHE A 499 -8.13 11.98 -10.65
C PHE A 499 -7.67 11.39 -9.31
N ARG A 500 -8.57 11.37 -8.32
CA ARG A 500 -8.27 10.92 -6.96
C ARG A 500 -9.56 10.59 -6.19
N LEU A 501 -9.40 9.92 -5.07
CA LEU A 501 -10.45 9.85 -4.05
C LEU A 501 -10.66 11.24 -3.41
N PRO A 502 -11.89 11.58 -3.02
CA PRO A 502 -12.18 12.84 -2.33
C PRO A 502 -11.75 12.80 -0.87
N SER A 503 -11.45 13.95 -0.28
CA SER A 503 -11.52 14.09 1.18
C SER A 503 -12.96 14.01 1.68
N VAL A 504 -13.16 13.71 2.97
CA VAL A 504 -14.49 13.72 3.60
C VAL A 504 -15.21 15.05 3.32
N ASN A 505 -14.53 16.17 3.49
CA ASN A 505 -15.08 17.51 3.28
C ASN A 505 -15.52 17.75 1.82
N GLU A 506 -14.68 17.37 0.85
CA GLU A 506 -15.02 17.48 -0.58
C GLU A 506 -16.24 16.62 -0.92
N TRP A 507 -16.27 15.39 -0.39
CA TRP A 507 -17.37 14.46 -0.59
C TRP A 507 -18.68 15.02 -0.02
N GLN A 508 -18.67 15.51 1.21
CA GLN A 508 -19.86 16.05 1.88
C GLN A 508 -20.41 17.30 1.18
N VAL A 509 -19.54 18.21 0.74
CA VAL A 509 -19.93 19.39 -0.03
C VAL A 509 -20.53 19.01 -1.39
N ALA A 510 -19.97 18.00 -2.06
CA ALA A 510 -20.49 17.47 -3.30
C ALA A 510 -21.85 16.79 -3.11
N ALA A 511 -21.99 15.95 -2.07
CA ALA A 511 -23.24 15.30 -1.69
C ALA A 511 -24.36 16.33 -1.43
N ALA A 512 -24.04 17.38 -0.69
CA ALA A 512 -24.94 18.49 -0.40
C ALA A 512 -25.24 19.43 -1.60
N SER A 513 -24.59 19.22 -2.75
CA SER A 513 -24.79 20.03 -3.97
C SER A 513 -24.64 21.54 -3.76
N LEU A 514 -23.64 21.96 -2.98
CA LEU A 514 -23.45 23.37 -2.66
C LEU A 514 -22.79 24.12 -3.84
N ARG A 515 -23.60 24.52 -4.83
CA ARG A 515 -23.16 25.21 -6.08
C ARG A 515 -22.20 26.39 -5.86
N ASN A 516 -22.33 27.09 -4.73
CA ASN A 516 -21.48 28.22 -4.33
C ASN A 516 -21.02 28.07 -2.87
N ALA A 517 -20.60 26.86 -2.47
CA ALA A 517 -20.02 26.65 -1.15
C ALA A 517 -18.91 27.67 -0.86
N LYS A 518 -18.97 28.33 0.29
CA LYS A 518 -17.94 29.26 0.75
C LYS A 518 -16.77 28.53 1.39
N SER A 519 -17.05 27.39 2.01
CA SER A 519 -16.06 26.55 2.70
C SER A 519 -16.17 25.10 2.26
N TRP A 520 -15.06 24.38 2.34
CA TRP A 520 -15.03 22.92 2.21
C TRP A 520 -15.56 22.22 3.46
N VAL A 521 -15.60 22.91 4.62
CA VAL A 521 -16.23 22.38 5.83
C VAL A 521 -17.74 22.53 5.70
N LEU A 522 -18.47 21.42 5.67
CA LEU A 522 -19.91 21.40 5.39
C LEU A 522 -20.68 22.39 6.28
N ASP A 523 -20.47 22.32 7.59
CA ASP A 523 -21.21 23.07 8.63
C ASP A 523 -21.02 24.61 8.56
N GLU A 524 -19.94 25.08 7.93
CA GLU A 524 -19.67 26.52 7.76
C GLU A 524 -20.49 27.15 6.63
N ASN A 525 -21.22 26.35 5.86
CA ASN A 525 -21.99 26.81 4.72
C ASN A 525 -23.43 27.18 5.09
N MET A 526 -23.95 28.19 4.39
CA MET A 526 -25.34 28.63 4.45
C MET A 526 -25.98 28.38 3.08
N VAL A 527 -27.22 27.90 3.07
CA VAL A 527 -27.88 27.47 1.85
C VAL A 527 -29.34 27.88 1.82
N GLU A 528 -29.80 28.34 0.66
CA GLU A 528 -31.22 28.58 0.41
C GLU A 528 -31.95 27.26 0.14
N VAL A 529 -33.05 27.06 0.85
CA VAL A 529 -33.96 25.91 0.74
C VAL A 529 -35.37 26.38 0.43
N LYS A 530 -36.17 25.48 -0.15
CA LYS A 530 -37.59 25.69 -0.46
C LYS A 530 -38.45 24.92 0.54
N ILE A 531 -39.40 25.61 1.14
CA ILE A 531 -40.38 25.06 2.07
C ILE A 531 -41.73 25.03 1.36
N PHE A 532 -42.32 23.84 1.27
CA PHE A 532 -43.61 23.62 0.60
C PHE A 532 -44.74 23.46 1.61
N GLU A 533 -45.97 23.65 1.15
CA GLU A 533 -47.17 23.38 1.96
C GLU A 533 -47.16 21.93 2.47
N PRO A 534 -47.65 21.65 3.69
CA PRO A 534 -47.68 20.31 4.26
C PRO A 534 -48.28 19.27 3.30
N GLY A 535 -47.66 18.09 3.22
CA GLY A 535 -48.12 16.98 2.37
C GLY A 535 -47.71 17.04 0.89
N HIS A 536 -46.95 18.06 0.46
CA HIS A 536 -46.42 18.17 -0.90
C HIS A 536 -44.89 18.16 -0.92
N ASP A 537 -44.28 17.26 -1.70
CA ASP A 537 -42.82 17.25 -1.90
C ASP A 537 -42.35 18.40 -2.81
N ILE A 538 -43.14 18.71 -3.85
CA ILE A 538 -42.84 19.75 -4.85
C ILE A 538 -44.16 20.43 -5.25
N SER A 539 -44.20 21.75 -5.21
CA SER A 539 -45.37 22.55 -5.61
C SER A 539 -44.96 23.86 -6.30
N LYS A 540 -45.89 24.51 -7.02
CA LYS A 540 -45.64 25.85 -7.63
C LYS A 540 -45.52 26.95 -6.58
N LYS A 541 -46.06 26.76 -5.38
CA LYS A 541 -46.00 27.68 -4.26
C LYS A 541 -45.01 27.15 -3.21
N TYR A 542 -44.03 27.96 -2.88
CA TYR A 542 -43.04 27.66 -1.84
C TYR A 542 -42.52 28.95 -1.22
N GLU A 543 -42.08 28.84 0.01
CA GLU A 543 -41.30 29.87 0.69
C GLU A 543 -39.82 29.53 0.59
N THR A 544 -38.96 30.54 0.62
CA THR A 544 -37.50 30.37 0.66
C THR A 544 -36.98 30.71 2.05
N LYS A 545 -36.01 29.92 2.52
CA LYS A 545 -35.32 30.17 3.79
C LYS A 545 -33.84 29.90 3.61
N THR A 546 -32.98 30.72 4.22
CA THR A 546 -31.56 30.38 4.34
C THR A 546 -31.35 29.61 5.63
N VAL A 547 -30.71 28.44 5.54
CA VAL A 547 -30.41 27.57 6.68
C VAL A 547 -28.91 27.29 6.76
N SER A 548 -28.43 26.99 7.95
CA SER A 548 -27.06 26.53 8.15
C SER A 548 -26.96 25.04 7.88
N MET A 549 -25.91 24.62 7.20
CA MET A 549 -25.60 23.20 7.04
C MET A 549 -25.22 22.52 8.35
N ALA A 550 -24.91 23.27 9.42
CA ALA A 550 -24.75 22.73 10.77
C ALA A 550 -26.07 22.20 11.39
N ASP A 551 -27.22 22.48 10.77
CA ASP A 551 -28.51 21.91 11.19
C ASP A 551 -28.45 20.38 11.15
N LYS A 552 -28.80 19.75 12.28
CA LYS A 552 -28.76 18.30 12.47
C LYS A 552 -29.89 17.59 11.74
N ASP A 553 -30.94 18.31 11.36
CA ASP A 553 -32.03 17.76 10.55
C ASP A 553 -31.66 17.65 9.06
N ILE A 554 -30.57 18.27 8.60
CA ILE A 554 -30.16 18.16 7.21
C ILE A 554 -29.31 16.90 7.03
N LEU A 555 -29.95 15.81 6.59
CA LEU A 555 -29.34 14.48 6.48
C LEU A 555 -29.15 14.01 5.04
N TYR A 556 -30.00 14.42 4.10
CA TYR A 556 -30.04 13.82 2.76
C TYR A 556 -29.80 14.83 1.64
N PRO A 557 -29.32 14.42 0.46
CA PRO A 557 -28.91 15.33 -0.62
C PRO A 557 -30.08 16.12 -1.23
N TRP A 558 -31.33 15.68 -1.05
CA TRP A 558 -32.54 16.38 -1.51
C TRP A 558 -33.08 17.41 -0.50
N PHE A 559 -32.31 17.78 0.54
CA PHE A 559 -32.74 18.72 1.58
C PHE A 559 -33.15 20.11 1.09
N ARG A 560 -32.81 20.50 -0.16
CA ARG A 560 -33.31 21.74 -0.75
C ARG A 560 -34.83 21.79 -0.81
N TYR A 561 -35.48 20.64 -0.88
CA TYR A 561 -36.88 20.48 -0.54
C TYR A 561 -36.95 20.26 0.98
N TYR A 562 -37.02 21.34 1.75
CA TYR A 562 -36.72 21.33 3.18
C TYR A 562 -37.63 20.40 4.00
N ASN A 563 -38.84 20.13 3.50
CA ASN A 563 -39.77 19.17 4.08
C ASN A 563 -39.23 17.73 4.06
N MET A 564 -38.25 17.43 3.19
CA MET A 564 -37.63 16.12 2.99
C MET A 564 -36.21 16.01 3.56
N ARG A 565 -35.70 17.06 4.21
CA ARG A 565 -34.29 17.18 4.67
C ARG A 565 -33.77 16.01 5.53
N ASN A 566 -34.67 15.39 6.30
CA ASN A 566 -34.40 14.28 7.22
C ASN A 566 -35.18 13.01 6.87
N SER A 567 -35.73 12.90 5.65
CA SER A 567 -36.51 11.73 5.25
C SER A 567 -35.82 10.97 4.12
N PRO A 568 -35.61 9.64 4.26
CA PRO A 568 -35.16 8.77 3.18
C PRO A 568 -36.29 8.39 2.19
N LEU A 569 -37.52 8.82 2.48
CA LEU A 569 -38.73 8.56 1.69
C LEU A 569 -39.35 9.88 1.20
N ASN A 570 -40.00 9.84 0.05
CA ASN A 570 -40.86 10.94 -0.41
C ASN A 570 -42.29 10.85 0.17
N SER A 571 -43.15 11.83 -0.09
CA SER A 571 -44.57 11.86 0.39
C SER A 571 -45.42 10.67 -0.05
N ARG A 572 -45.00 9.92 -1.07
CA ARG A 572 -45.67 8.69 -1.53
C ARG A 572 -45.19 7.43 -0.81
N GLY A 573 -44.24 7.57 0.12
CA GLY A 573 -43.59 6.46 0.81
C GLY A 573 -42.58 5.71 -0.06
N CYS A 574 -42.14 6.28 -1.19
CA CYS A 574 -41.13 5.67 -2.04
C CYS A 574 -39.74 6.04 -1.56
N SER A 575 -38.84 5.06 -1.53
CA SER A 575 -37.44 5.28 -1.18
C SER A 575 -36.72 6.15 -2.22
N LEU A 576 -35.79 6.98 -1.72
CA LEU A 576 -34.99 7.92 -2.49
C LEU A 576 -33.53 7.49 -2.65
N GLY A 577 -33.16 6.34 -2.10
CA GLY A 577 -31.82 5.75 -2.24
C GLY A 577 -31.86 4.26 -1.89
N ASN A 578 -30.76 3.55 -2.14
CA ASN A 578 -30.65 2.12 -1.83
C ASN A 578 -30.04 1.95 -0.43
N PHE A 579 -30.83 1.43 0.53
CA PHE A 579 -30.47 1.38 1.94
C PHE A 579 -31.02 0.12 2.61
N ARG A 580 -30.46 -0.25 3.75
CA ARG A 580 -31.01 -1.33 4.57
C ARG A 580 -32.23 -0.87 5.37
N TYR A 581 -33.41 -0.98 4.78
CA TYR A 581 -34.67 -0.72 5.48
C TYR A 581 -35.12 -1.89 6.37
N PRO A 582 -35.93 -1.62 7.42
CA PRO A 582 -36.63 -2.68 8.14
C PRO A 582 -37.57 -3.47 7.22
N ASP A 583 -37.65 -4.79 7.42
CA ASP A 583 -38.44 -5.72 6.59
C ASP A 583 -39.92 -5.35 6.42
N GLN A 584 -40.48 -4.56 7.34
CA GLN A 584 -41.89 -4.16 7.33
C GLN A 584 -42.19 -2.99 6.37
N LEU A 585 -41.16 -2.29 5.88
CA LEU A 585 -41.36 -1.18 4.96
C LEU A 585 -41.83 -1.68 3.60
N LYS A 586 -42.97 -1.17 3.14
CA LYS A 586 -43.56 -1.59 1.86
C LYS A 586 -42.82 -0.98 0.67
N PRO A 587 -42.72 -1.69 -0.46
CA PRO A 587 -42.26 -1.12 -1.72
C PRO A 587 -43.06 0.12 -2.14
N CYS A 588 -42.42 0.98 -2.93
CA CYS A 588 -43.05 2.17 -3.51
C CYS A 588 -44.41 1.81 -4.18
N PRO A 589 -45.53 2.47 -3.79
CA PRO A 589 -46.85 2.15 -4.31
C PRO A 589 -46.94 2.21 -5.84
N GLY A 590 -47.56 1.20 -6.45
CA GLY A 590 -47.75 1.12 -7.90
C GLY A 590 -46.55 0.59 -8.69
N THR A 591 -45.49 0.13 -8.01
CA THR A 591 -44.33 -0.53 -8.64
C THR A 591 -44.43 -2.05 -8.56
N LYS A 592 -43.60 -2.75 -9.36
CA LYS A 592 -43.41 -4.21 -9.27
C LYS A 592 -42.25 -4.62 -8.34
N ALA A 593 -41.72 -3.67 -7.56
CA ALA A 593 -40.62 -3.93 -6.65
C ALA A 593 -41.06 -4.86 -5.52
N THR A 594 -40.15 -5.73 -5.08
CA THR A 594 -40.37 -6.65 -3.96
C THR A 594 -39.73 -6.18 -2.66
N THR A 595 -38.79 -5.24 -2.72
CA THR A 595 -38.14 -4.60 -1.58
C THR A 595 -38.52 -3.11 -1.51
N ALA A 596 -38.29 -2.48 -0.36
CA ALA A 596 -38.68 -1.09 -0.11
C ALA A 596 -38.04 -0.09 -1.10
N ASP A 597 -36.78 -0.33 -1.43
CA ASP A 597 -35.95 0.50 -2.31
C ASP A 597 -35.86 0.01 -3.76
N GLY A 598 -36.34 -1.21 -4.03
CA GLY A 598 -36.33 -1.83 -5.35
C GLY A 598 -35.19 -2.81 -5.61
N PHE A 599 -34.22 -2.94 -4.70
CA PHE A 599 -33.09 -3.86 -4.83
C PHE A 599 -32.92 -4.74 -3.58
N TRP A 600 -32.42 -5.96 -3.76
CA TRP A 600 -32.08 -6.86 -2.63
C TRP A 600 -30.69 -6.58 -2.06
N LEU A 601 -29.87 -5.89 -2.84
CA LEU A 601 -28.46 -5.61 -2.65
C LEU A 601 -28.19 -4.24 -3.31
N MET A 602 -26.97 -3.99 -3.75
CA MET A 602 -26.63 -2.92 -4.69
C MET A 602 -27.49 -2.94 -5.96
N GLY A 603 -27.87 -1.74 -6.43
CA GLY A 603 -28.55 -1.53 -7.70
C GLY A 603 -27.58 -1.07 -8.79
N PRO A 604 -28.02 -1.00 -10.05
CA PRO A 604 -27.29 -0.30 -11.10
C PRO A 604 -27.10 1.17 -10.70
N VAL A 605 -25.96 1.75 -11.04
CA VAL A 605 -25.75 3.18 -10.88
C VAL A 605 -26.80 4.00 -11.65
N LYS A 606 -27.11 5.19 -11.15
CA LYS A 606 -28.12 6.12 -11.67
C LYS A 606 -29.55 5.55 -11.62
N SER A 607 -29.83 4.70 -10.63
CA SER A 607 -31.19 4.17 -10.40
C SER A 607 -32.09 5.17 -9.65
N TYR A 608 -31.50 6.07 -8.85
CA TYR A 608 -32.22 7.12 -8.12
C TYR A 608 -32.03 8.48 -8.78
N PHE A 609 -32.76 9.50 -8.30
CA PHE A 609 -32.61 10.85 -8.82
C PHE A 609 -31.27 11.46 -8.40
N PRO A 610 -30.65 12.27 -9.27
CA PRO A 610 -29.43 12.95 -8.91
C PRO A 610 -29.70 14.13 -7.98
N ASN A 611 -28.67 14.57 -7.28
CA ASN A 611 -28.65 15.82 -6.54
C ASN A 611 -28.55 17.04 -7.50
N ASP A 612 -28.58 18.27 -6.98
CA ASP A 612 -28.71 19.48 -7.83
C ASP A 612 -27.50 19.79 -8.72
N ILE A 613 -26.36 19.16 -8.48
CA ILE A 613 -25.18 19.26 -9.36
C ILE A 613 -25.07 18.06 -10.32
N GLY A 614 -26.00 17.10 -10.23
CA GLY A 614 -26.09 15.98 -11.16
C GLY A 614 -25.37 14.71 -10.69
N LEU A 615 -25.09 14.56 -9.39
CA LEU A 615 -24.51 13.33 -8.83
C LEU A 615 -25.63 12.39 -8.37
N TYR A 616 -25.55 11.14 -8.81
CA TYR A 616 -26.43 10.03 -8.48
C TYR A 616 -25.84 9.22 -7.33
N ASP A 617 -26.70 8.54 -6.57
CA ASP A 617 -26.30 7.51 -5.59
C ASP A 617 -25.27 7.97 -4.54
N VAL A 618 -25.13 9.28 -4.32
CA VAL A 618 -24.17 9.82 -3.34
C VAL A 618 -24.52 9.42 -1.90
N VAL A 619 -25.75 8.98 -1.66
CA VAL A 619 -26.14 8.45 -0.35
C VAL A 619 -26.87 7.14 -0.60
N GLY A 620 -26.33 6.05 -0.06
CA GLY A 620 -26.80 4.68 -0.28
C GLY A 620 -26.03 3.96 -1.40
N ASN A 621 -26.57 2.82 -1.83
CA ASN A 621 -25.99 1.90 -2.80
C ASN A 621 -24.66 1.29 -2.32
N VAL A 622 -23.54 2.03 -2.35
CA VAL A 622 -22.28 1.63 -1.72
C VAL A 622 -21.64 2.81 -1.00
N ALA A 623 -21.02 2.58 0.15
CA ALA A 623 -20.28 3.62 0.83
C ALA A 623 -19.01 3.93 0.01
N GLU A 624 -18.71 5.21 -0.19
CA GLU A 624 -17.66 5.63 -1.12
C GLU A 624 -16.36 5.95 -0.37
N MET A 625 -15.27 5.24 -0.69
CA MET A 625 -13.95 5.48 -0.10
C MET A 625 -13.50 6.94 -0.27
N THR A 626 -12.91 7.49 0.79
CA THR A 626 -12.27 8.80 0.80
C THR A 626 -10.75 8.68 0.61
N ASN A 627 -10.02 9.79 0.57
CA ASN A 627 -8.56 9.79 0.56
C ASN A 627 -7.92 9.43 1.92
N GLU A 628 -8.72 9.10 2.93
CA GLU A 628 -8.30 8.53 4.21
C GLU A 628 -8.63 7.02 4.21
N GLU A 629 -7.61 6.16 4.24
CA GLU A 629 -7.81 4.70 4.29
C GLU A 629 -8.66 4.31 5.51
N GLY A 630 -9.60 3.38 5.30
CA GLY A 630 -10.56 2.95 6.32
C GLY A 630 -11.74 3.89 6.56
N ARG A 631 -11.87 4.98 5.78
CA ARG A 631 -13.02 5.90 5.83
C ARG A 631 -13.74 6.01 4.50
N ALA A 632 -15.04 5.76 4.53
CA ALA A 632 -15.97 5.92 3.43
C ALA A 632 -17.14 6.84 3.84
N CYS A 633 -17.91 7.33 2.88
CA CYS A 633 -19.05 8.21 3.13
C CYS A 633 -20.32 7.73 2.43
N GLY A 634 -21.47 8.20 2.92
CA GLY A 634 -22.78 8.06 2.26
C GLY A 634 -23.58 6.81 2.59
N GLY A 635 -22.98 5.82 3.26
CA GLY A 635 -23.62 4.54 3.55
C GLY A 635 -23.90 3.70 2.28
N SER A 636 -24.52 2.54 2.46
CA SER A 636 -24.67 1.53 1.40
C SER A 636 -26.01 0.83 1.47
N TRP A 637 -26.25 -0.10 0.55
CA TRP A 637 -27.39 -1.03 0.58
C TRP A 637 -27.48 -1.83 1.89
N ASN A 638 -26.38 -2.00 2.64
CA ASN A 638 -26.33 -2.73 3.90
C ASN A 638 -26.27 -1.82 5.15
N HIS A 639 -26.22 -0.50 4.98
CA HIS A 639 -26.33 0.45 6.08
C HIS A 639 -27.78 0.94 6.22
N PRO A 640 -28.29 1.13 7.44
CA PRO A 640 -29.60 1.73 7.62
C PRO A 640 -29.60 3.21 7.19
N PRO A 641 -30.76 3.82 6.90
CA PRO A 641 -30.85 5.20 6.43
C PRO A 641 -30.19 6.23 7.38
N GLU A 642 -30.30 6.04 8.70
CA GLU A 642 -29.67 6.89 9.71
C GLU A 642 -28.13 6.86 9.67
N GLU A 643 -27.54 5.79 9.13
CA GLU A 643 -26.10 5.66 8.89
C GLU A 643 -25.71 6.02 7.45
N SER A 644 -26.69 6.33 6.60
CA SER A 644 -26.51 6.67 5.19
C SER A 644 -26.99 8.09 4.94
N THR A 645 -26.15 9.07 5.27
CA THR A 645 -26.47 10.50 5.20
C THR A 645 -25.33 11.27 4.54
N ILE A 646 -25.58 12.52 4.14
CA ILE A 646 -24.53 13.43 3.65
C ILE A 646 -23.49 13.78 4.73
N LYS A 647 -23.73 13.39 5.99
CA LYS A 647 -22.83 13.61 7.12
C LYS A 647 -22.16 12.33 7.62
N SER A 648 -22.57 11.17 7.10
CA SER A 648 -22.08 9.88 7.55
C SER A 648 -20.64 9.63 7.14
N ILE A 649 -19.87 9.10 8.09
CA ILE A 649 -18.54 8.53 7.86
C ILE A 649 -18.62 7.07 8.28
N ASN A 650 -18.54 6.17 7.30
CA ASN A 650 -18.58 4.73 7.47
C ASN A 650 -17.12 4.24 7.59
N LEU A 651 -16.81 3.53 8.68
CA LEU A 651 -15.49 2.92 8.86
C LEU A 651 -15.45 1.55 8.20
N TYR A 652 -14.36 1.24 7.50
CA TYR A 652 -14.14 -0.08 6.91
C TYR A 652 -12.72 -0.57 7.19
N GLN A 653 -12.52 -1.89 7.22
CA GLN A 653 -11.21 -2.51 7.49
C GLN A 653 -10.56 -3.09 6.24
N GLY A 654 -11.32 -3.29 5.16
CA GLY A 654 -10.84 -3.87 3.92
C GLY A 654 -11.91 -3.86 2.84
N PRO A 655 -11.68 -4.59 1.73
CA PRO A 655 -12.66 -4.77 0.65
C PRO A 655 -13.98 -5.37 1.18
N GLY A 656 -15.11 -4.90 0.66
CA GLY A 656 -16.46 -5.37 1.04
C GLY A 656 -17.46 -5.21 -0.10
N ASP A 657 -18.62 -5.85 -0.01
CA ASP A 657 -19.73 -5.67 -0.98
C ASP A 657 -20.58 -4.43 -0.75
N ASP A 658 -20.32 -3.72 0.33
CA ASP A 658 -20.97 -2.50 0.75
C ASP A 658 -20.08 -1.27 0.60
N ILE A 659 -18.81 -1.45 0.21
CA ILE A 659 -17.83 -0.39 -0.01
C ILE A 659 -17.41 -0.35 -1.48
N GLY A 660 -17.54 0.83 -2.10
CA GLY A 660 -17.05 1.15 -3.43
C GLY A 660 -16.35 2.51 -3.43
N PHE A 661 -16.27 3.18 -4.58
CA PHE A 661 -15.67 4.50 -4.65
C PHE A 661 -16.18 5.32 -5.84
N ARG A 662 -16.09 6.64 -5.68
CA ARG A 662 -16.32 7.65 -6.72
C ARG A 662 -15.05 8.42 -6.96
N VAL A 663 -14.80 8.76 -8.22
CA VAL A 663 -13.61 9.51 -8.60
C VAL A 663 -13.90 11.01 -8.61
N PHE A 664 -13.01 11.77 -8.00
CA PHE A 664 -12.96 13.23 -8.12
C PHE A 664 -11.83 13.62 -9.06
N MET A 665 -12.02 14.70 -9.81
CA MET A 665 -11.04 15.25 -10.74
C MET A 665 -10.69 16.68 -10.31
N GLU A 666 -9.41 16.91 -10.06
CA GLU A 666 -8.85 18.22 -9.80
C GLU A 666 -8.17 18.76 -11.05
N VAL A 667 -8.64 19.90 -11.55
CA VAL A 667 -8.04 20.57 -12.71
C VAL A 667 -6.83 21.38 -12.25
N LEU A 668 -5.64 20.95 -12.67
CA LEU A 668 -4.38 21.60 -12.32
C LEU A 668 -4.00 22.67 -13.35
N THR A 669 -4.36 22.45 -14.61
CA THR A 669 -4.15 23.41 -15.70
C THR A 669 -5.27 23.24 -16.72
N LYS A 670 -5.94 24.35 -17.04
CA LYS A 670 -7.04 24.39 -18.01
C LYS A 670 -6.52 24.25 -19.43
#